data_AF-A0A828RYY7-F1
#
_entry.id   AF-A0A828RYY7-F1
#
_cell.length_a   1.000
_cell.length_b   1.000
_cell.length_c   1.000
_cell.angle_alpha   90.00
_cell.angle_beta   90.00
_cell.angle_gamma   90.00
#
_symmetry.space_group_name_H-M   'P 1'
#
loop_
_entity.id
_entity.type
_entity.pdbx_description
1 polymer ?
#
loop_
_entity_poly.entity_id
_entity_poly.type
_entity_poly.pdbx_seq_one_letter_code
_entity_poly.pdbx_strand_id
1 'polypeptide(L)'
;MTRYKRIKKSSKKNLTGSKVLMPVFLTFTVGTALVGCASVEQGQSTTEEVHEIKPQSIYTISPEVANTELIMNNLATAPHWFPAELLEWTPSSDKHFEYNRSTVALADRVSKDRLETVNATQDKEREVVAISIMNNSTSGNPSQGSNKISSNVFSYWQYVDKMVYWGGSSGEGLIVPPTADVTNAAHKNGVPVLGTVFFPMEAHGGKMAWLDEFLTKDENGSFPIVDKLIEVAQSYGFDGWFINQETEGNEETPLTPEHAQLMKELIVEFKAKAGDSLEIMWYDSMTKEGEMDWQNALTEENEFFLVGDNQEMIADSMFLNFWWTTDTLAPENLLEASTQKAQELGINPNVIYAGIDVQANGVNTPIRWELFEAGNTSLGLYCPSWTYASASSIDDFHAKENRLWVNENGDPSVSTSATDREWRGVSTYIVEKSVVNSLPFMTNFNLGHGYNFFIDGEKVSETDWNNRSMADVLPTYRWMIENEGANTLSADIDYANAFYGGNSIKLLGNMEAGKKSTIKLFSADLTLEDKVSFTTAIKSSENVDFDLVLDFHDGTTETLKSKEKVSVDEWTTLSYDVSKLSGKAIKNISYAISSKEEVSGLRLSIGNMTIARESDATNATASNLKVEDYLFDEDAMYAGVKLSWEGNADSNGHYEIYQINQDGTKSFLGTSATTAFFYNALPREGESNQTNFEVVAVNNLGEQGTSAKATMEWPDNSMPKAEFSVSRTLVAPGDDVTFTNLSSQNAEEFVWEFKGANIESSTDVTPTINFAEEGVYTVTLTAKNKSGEVSVTKEEIITVSNAATELVNLSEGKATEASGFVNNNEAPQFAVDGLLDTKWCATGTAPHWIVIDLGELKTISEVYMAHAEAGGESDGMNTKAYTIEVSQDGENFEEVVNITRNSAATTVDTFKAVEAQYVRVSAIKPTQNSDSAVRIYEIQVRGLE
;
A
#
# COMPACT_ATOMS: atom_id res chain seq x y z
N MET A 1 19.70 -3.01 26.33
CA MET A 1 20.77 -4.03 26.48
C MET A 1 20.16 -5.31 27.07
N THR A 2 20.02 -6.42 26.35
CA THR A 2 20.99 -7.52 26.26
C THR A 2 20.62 -8.39 25.04
N ARG A 3 21.49 -8.47 24.03
CA ARG A 3 21.28 -9.20 22.76
C ARG A 3 21.43 -10.71 22.92
N TYR A 4 20.51 -11.50 22.37
CA TYR A 4 20.73 -12.92 22.07
C TYR A 4 21.30 -13.10 20.66
N LYS A 5 22.53 -13.62 20.58
CA LYS A 5 23.24 -14.00 19.36
C LYS A 5 22.54 -15.18 18.66
N ARG A 6 22.16 -15.02 17.39
CA ARG A 6 21.82 -16.13 16.47
C ARG A 6 23.10 -16.90 16.12
N ILE A 7 23.21 -18.15 16.56
CA ILE A 7 24.22 -19.12 16.10
C ILE A 7 23.53 -20.05 15.09
N LYS A 8 23.81 -19.88 13.79
CA LYS A 8 23.51 -20.90 12.76
C LYS A 8 24.47 -22.08 12.96
N LYS A 9 23.97 -23.21 13.48
CA LYS A 9 24.68 -24.49 13.43
C LYS A 9 24.10 -25.34 12.30
N SER A 10 24.94 -25.64 11.32
CA SER A 10 24.65 -26.63 10.29
C SER A 10 24.66 -28.03 10.91
N SER A 11 23.64 -28.85 10.61
CA SER A 11 23.68 -30.28 10.85
C SER A 11 23.32 -31.02 9.57
N LYS A 12 24.35 -31.43 8.83
CA LYS A 12 24.27 -32.57 7.91
C LYS A 12 24.06 -33.83 8.74
N LYS A 13 22.97 -34.56 8.51
CA LYS A 13 22.92 -36.01 8.76
C LYS A 13 22.08 -36.71 7.71
N ASN A 14 22.74 -37.66 7.08
CA ASN A 14 22.23 -38.62 6.10
C ASN A 14 21.02 -39.38 6.64
N LEU A 15 20.01 -39.57 5.80
CA LEU A 15 19.14 -40.74 5.86
C LEU A 15 18.94 -41.31 4.45
N THR A 16 19.13 -42.62 4.43
CA THR A 16 19.25 -43.60 3.36
C THR A 16 18.01 -43.71 2.47
N GLY A 17 18.24 -44.14 1.23
CA GLY A 17 17.23 -44.15 0.18
C GLY A 17 16.20 -45.27 0.25
N SER A 18 15.18 -45.11 -0.60
CA SER A 18 14.53 -46.19 -1.34
C SER A 18 13.76 -45.55 -2.50
N LYS A 19 14.24 -45.81 -3.72
CA LYS A 19 13.58 -45.47 -4.99
C LYS A 19 12.56 -46.56 -5.33
N VAL A 20 11.36 -46.17 -5.74
CA VAL A 20 10.56 -46.96 -6.68
C VAL A 20 10.11 -46.04 -7.82
N LEU A 21 10.48 -46.44 -9.04
CA LEU A 21 10.16 -45.86 -10.34
C LEU A 21 8.69 -46.12 -10.72
N MET A 22 8.05 -45.17 -11.43
CA MET A 22 7.70 -45.37 -12.85
C MET A 22 7.26 -44.06 -13.53
N PRO A 23 7.47 -43.91 -14.86
CA PRO A 23 7.59 -42.62 -15.54
C PRO A 23 6.33 -42.23 -16.34
N VAL A 24 6.19 -40.93 -16.62
CA VAL A 24 5.35 -40.41 -17.71
C VAL A 24 6.24 -39.59 -18.64
N PHE A 25 6.37 -40.05 -19.89
CA PHE A 25 6.88 -39.28 -21.01
C PHE A 25 5.68 -38.65 -21.73
N LEU A 26 5.75 -37.36 -22.06
CA LEU A 26 4.93 -36.77 -23.11
C LEU A 26 5.79 -35.83 -23.97
N THR A 27 6.02 -36.24 -25.22
CA THR A 27 6.63 -35.44 -26.28
C THR A 27 5.52 -34.75 -27.07
N PHE A 28 5.61 -33.43 -27.22
CA PHE A 28 4.77 -32.66 -28.15
C PHE A 28 5.37 -32.69 -29.55
N THR A 29 4.52 -32.91 -30.56
CA THR A 29 4.87 -32.78 -31.98
C THR A 29 3.96 -31.73 -32.60
N VAL A 30 4.55 -30.75 -33.28
CA VAL A 30 3.87 -29.68 -34.01
C VAL A 30 3.37 -30.20 -35.36
N GLY A 31 2.12 -29.91 -35.72
CA GLY A 31 1.53 -30.23 -37.01
C GLY A 31 0.74 -29.04 -37.56
N THR A 32 1.33 -28.35 -38.53
CA THR A 32 0.68 -27.36 -39.41
C THR A 32 -0.32 -28.02 -40.35
N ALA A 33 -1.50 -27.44 -40.56
CA ALA A 33 -2.41 -27.82 -41.64
C ALA A 33 -2.94 -26.60 -42.40
N LEU A 34 -2.78 -26.65 -43.73
CA LEU A 34 -3.21 -25.68 -44.74
C LEU A 34 -4.71 -25.70 -45.01
N VAL A 35 -5.20 -24.55 -45.45
CA VAL A 35 -6.53 -24.25 -45.99
C VAL A 35 -6.81 -24.96 -47.32
N GLY A 36 -8.06 -25.42 -47.52
CA GLY A 36 -8.61 -25.80 -48.82
C GLY A 36 -10.14 -25.72 -48.85
N CYS A 37 -10.69 -24.85 -49.70
CA CYS A 37 -12.13 -24.69 -50.00
C CYS A 37 -12.67 -25.80 -50.92
N ALA A 38 -13.93 -26.23 -50.72
CA ALA A 38 -15.05 -26.12 -51.68
C ALA A 38 -16.23 -27.11 -51.45
N SER A 39 -17.43 -26.52 -51.38
CA SER A 39 -18.76 -26.90 -51.94
C SER A 39 -19.58 -28.15 -51.52
N VAL A 40 -20.77 -27.84 -50.94
CA VAL A 40 -22.18 -28.26 -51.26
C VAL A 40 -22.59 -29.74 -51.13
N GLU A 41 -23.57 -30.07 -50.27
CA GLU A 41 -25.01 -30.29 -50.61
C GLU A 41 -25.90 -30.75 -49.40
N GLN A 42 -27.04 -30.06 -49.23
CA GLN A 42 -28.37 -30.39 -48.64
C GLN A 42 -28.57 -31.35 -47.45
N GLY A 43 -29.10 -30.78 -46.35
CA GLY A 43 -30.52 -30.94 -45.98
C GLY A 43 -30.86 -31.77 -44.74
N GLN A 44 -31.29 -31.10 -43.65
CA GLN A 44 -32.42 -31.54 -42.81
C GLN A 44 -32.84 -30.47 -41.79
N SER A 45 -34.15 -30.28 -41.63
CA SER A 45 -34.77 -29.28 -40.76
C SER A 45 -34.64 -29.67 -39.29
N THR A 46 -34.19 -28.73 -38.45
CA THR A 46 -34.43 -28.77 -37.01
C THR A 46 -34.77 -27.37 -36.53
N THR A 47 -35.68 -27.35 -35.57
CA THR A 47 -36.33 -26.22 -34.90
C THR A 47 -35.37 -25.12 -34.48
N GLU A 48 -35.68 -23.87 -34.84
CA GLU A 48 -35.02 -22.68 -34.29
C GLU A 48 -35.30 -22.59 -32.78
N GLU A 49 -34.37 -23.07 -31.96
CA GLU A 49 -34.16 -22.53 -30.63
C GLU A 49 -33.69 -21.09 -30.81
N VAL A 50 -34.51 -20.15 -30.35
CA VAL A 50 -34.08 -18.75 -30.19
C VAL A 50 -33.07 -18.75 -29.05
N HIS A 51 -31.80 -18.99 -29.37
CA HIS A 51 -30.72 -18.58 -28.51
C HIS A 51 -30.77 -17.05 -28.43
N GLU A 52 -31.20 -16.53 -27.29
CA GLU A 52 -30.94 -15.14 -26.92
C GLU A 52 -29.43 -14.91 -27.08
N ILE A 53 -29.08 -14.13 -28.09
CA ILE A 53 -27.71 -13.71 -28.33
C ILE A 53 -27.39 -12.75 -27.17
N LYS A 54 -26.62 -13.22 -26.17
CA LYS A 54 -26.03 -12.33 -25.16
C LYS A 54 -25.35 -11.18 -25.93
N PRO A 55 -25.64 -9.91 -25.62
CA PRO A 55 -24.99 -8.80 -26.31
C PRO A 55 -23.48 -8.97 -26.19
N GLN A 56 -22.77 -8.73 -27.29
CA GLN A 56 -21.32 -8.80 -27.32
C GLN A 56 -20.76 -7.83 -26.27
N SER A 57 -19.87 -8.31 -25.41
CA SER A 57 -19.25 -7.48 -24.37
C SER A 57 -18.63 -6.22 -24.97
N ILE A 58 -18.81 -5.10 -24.28
CA ILE A 58 -18.18 -3.82 -24.62
C ILE A 58 -16.74 -3.74 -24.07
N TYR A 59 -16.34 -4.71 -23.24
CA TYR A 59 -15.04 -4.75 -22.59
C TYR A 59 -14.10 -5.72 -23.31
N THR A 60 -12.82 -5.35 -23.31
CA THR A 60 -11.73 -6.28 -23.55
C THR A 60 -11.04 -6.50 -22.21
N ILE A 61 -10.91 -7.78 -21.82
CA ILE A 61 -10.28 -8.16 -20.56
C ILE A 61 -8.85 -7.61 -20.55
N SER A 62 -8.59 -6.74 -19.57
CA SER A 62 -7.26 -6.17 -19.40
C SER A 62 -6.32 -7.26 -18.87
N PRO A 63 -5.20 -7.56 -19.55
CA PRO A 63 -4.32 -8.65 -19.17
C PRO A 63 -3.55 -8.35 -17.87
N GLU A 64 -2.88 -9.35 -17.32
CA GLU A 64 -1.91 -9.17 -16.24
C GLU A 64 -0.82 -8.15 -16.64
N VAL A 65 -0.34 -7.35 -15.67
CA VAL A 65 0.74 -6.37 -15.94
C VAL A 65 2.03 -7.13 -16.28
N ALA A 66 2.56 -6.90 -17.47
CA ALA A 66 3.80 -7.55 -17.93
C ALA A 66 5.03 -7.22 -17.07
N ASN A 67 5.05 -6.05 -16.41
CA ASN A 67 6.12 -5.62 -15.53
C ASN A 67 5.58 -4.95 -14.25
N THR A 68 5.26 -5.76 -13.25
CA THR A 68 4.70 -5.31 -11.95
C THR A 68 5.68 -4.54 -11.06
N GLU A 69 6.99 -4.58 -11.36
CA GLU A 69 8.03 -3.92 -10.57
C GLU A 69 8.51 -2.59 -11.16
N LEU A 70 8.10 -2.25 -12.40
CA LEU A 70 8.44 -0.96 -13.00
C LEU A 70 7.66 0.16 -12.32
N ILE A 71 8.35 1.00 -11.55
CA ILE A 71 7.78 2.22 -10.95
C ILE A 71 8.24 3.44 -11.73
N MET A 72 7.26 4.17 -12.28
CA MET A 72 7.49 5.39 -13.04
C MET A 72 7.86 6.55 -12.10
N ASN A 73 8.86 7.36 -12.47
CA ASN A 73 9.40 8.39 -11.57
C ASN A 73 8.41 9.54 -11.26
N ASN A 74 7.32 9.67 -12.01
CA ASN A 74 6.26 10.65 -11.76
C ASN A 74 5.10 10.10 -10.91
N LEU A 75 5.24 8.91 -10.30
CA LEU A 75 4.24 8.32 -9.38
C LEU A 75 3.69 9.36 -8.39
N ALA A 76 2.37 9.36 -8.21
CA ALA A 76 1.74 10.11 -7.14
C ALA A 76 1.87 9.37 -5.81
N THR A 77 2.45 10.03 -4.80
CA THR A 77 2.73 9.42 -3.50
C THR A 77 2.05 10.15 -2.36
N ALA A 78 1.76 9.41 -1.29
CA ALA A 78 1.32 9.95 -0.01
C ALA A 78 2.37 10.93 0.57
N PRO A 79 1.93 12.02 1.22
CA PRO A 79 2.84 13.01 1.76
C PRO A 79 3.33 12.63 3.16
N HIS A 80 4.46 13.21 3.55
CA HIS A 80 5.09 13.11 4.87
C HIS A 80 6.07 14.28 5.02
N TRP A 81 6.30 14.73 6.24
CA TRP A 81 7.13 15.92 6.47
C TRP A 81 7.98 15.86 7.73
N PHE A 82 9.13 16.53 7.68
CA PHE A 82 9.75 17.13 8.86
C PHE A 82 9.08 18.47 9.22
N PRO A 83 9.22 18.98 10.45
CA PRO A 83 8.56 20.23 10.88
C PRO A 83 8.79 21.41 9.93
N ALA A 84 10.04 21.66 9.50
CA ALA A 84 10.38 22.70 8.53
C ALA A 84 9.58 22.61 7.22
N GLU A 85 9.45 21.39 6.68
CA GLU A 85 8.79 21.14 5.40
C GLU A 85 7.29 21.37 5.51
N LEU A 86 6.68 21.00 6.64
CA LEU A 86 5.26 21.22 6.88
C LEU A 86 4.93 22.72 7.02
N LEU A 87 5.82 23.50 7.63
CA LEU A 87 5.63 24.96 7.75
C LEU A 87 5.54 25.66 6.38
N GLU A 88 6.22 25.13 5.36
CA GLU A 88 6.19 25.66 3.99
C GLU A 88 5.08 25.04 3.12
N TRP A 89 4.44 23.96 3.57
CA TRP A 89 3.42 23.26 2.78
C TRP A 89 2.15 24.10 2.63
N THR A 90 1.58 24.10 1.43
CA THR A 90 0.21 24.56 1.15
C THR A 90 -0.49 23.59 0.20
N PRO A 91 -1.82 23.49 0.22
CA PRO A 91 -2.56 22.67 -0.76
C PRO A 91 -2.22 23.03 -2.20
N SER A 92 -2.03 24.32 -2.50
CA SER A 92 -1.77 24.82 -3.85
C SER A 92 -0.37 24.50 -4.39
N SER A 93 0.61 24.28 -3.51
CA SER A 93 1.98 23.94 -3.89
C SER A 93 2.21 22.44 -4.03
N ASP A 94 1.33 21.61 -3.47
CA ASP A 94 1.44 20.15 -3.54
C ASP A 94 0.85 19.60 -4.85
N LYS A 95 1.73 19.12 -5.73
CA LYS A 95 1.36 18.51 -7.02
C LYS A 95 0.60 17.19 -6.89
N HIS A 96 0.62 16.58 -5.70
CA HIS A 96 -0.05 15.33 -5.39
C HIS A 96 -1.36 15.54 -4.62
N PHE A 97 -1.72 16.79 -4.31
CA PHE A 97 -2.84 17.13 -3.42
C PHE A 97 -4.15 16.45 -3.82
N GLU A 98 -4.59 16.60 -5.08
CA GLU A 98 -5.87 16.04 -5.55
C GLU A 98 -5.92 14.51 -5.56
N TYR A 99 -4.75 13.83 -5.55
CA TYR A 99 -4.65 12.37 -5.46
C TYR A 99 -4.73 11.88 -4.01
N ASN A 100 -4.31 12.71 -3.06
CA ASN A 100 -4.18 12.38 -1.64
C ASN A 100 -5.38 12.83 -0.79
N ARG A 101 -6.36 13.52 -1.37
CA ARG A 101 -7.55 13.99 -0.64
C ARG A 101 -8.61 12.87 -0.51
N SER A 102 -9.08 12.66 0.71
CA SER A 102 -10.28 11.88 1.02
C SER A 102 -11.53 12.58 0.50
N THR A 103 -12.45 11.84 -0.10
CA THR A 103 -13.72 12.36 -0.64
C THR A 103 -14.95 11.79 0.05
N VAL A 104 -14.75 10.81 0.92
CA VAL A 104 -15.82 10.18 1.71
C VAL A 104 -15.94 10.92 3.04
N ALA A 105 -17.13 11.40 3.36
CA ALA A 105 -17.44 11.95 4.67
C ALA A 105 -17.54 10.85 5.73
N LEU A 106 -17.14 11.14 6.97
CA LEU A 106 -17.28 10.22 8.09
C LEU A 106 -18.76 9.82 8.29
N ALA A 107 -19.07 8.53 8.14
CA ALA A 107 -20.43 8.02 8.25
C ALA A 107 -20.89 7.95 9.72
N ASP A 108 -22.15 8.31 9.97
CA ASP A 108 -22.77 8.13 11.27
C ASP A 108 -22.98 6.64 11.58
N ARG A 109 -22.66 6.23 12.81
CA ARG A 109 -22.92 4.87 13.30
C ARG A 109 -24.27 4.80 14.02
N VAL A 110 -24.86 3.60 14.01
CA VAL A 110 -26.00 3.24 14.87
C VAL A 110 -25.64 3.56 16.32
N SER A 111 -26.54 4.24 17.02
CA SER A 111 -26.35 4.63 18.41
C SER A 111 -26.15 3.41 19.32
N LYS A 112 -25.26 3.52 20.32
CA LYS A 112 -24.89 2.43 21.25
C LYS A 112 -26.10 1.80 21.95
N ASP A 113 -27.13 2.59 22.28
CA ASP A 113 -28.37 2.09 22.92
C ASP A 113 -29.19 1.16 22.00
N ARG A 114 -29.03 1.31 20.68
CA ARG A 114 -29.74 0.54 19.63
C ARG A 114 -29.00 -0.73 19.20
N LEU A 115 -27.72 -0.88 19.58
CA LEU A 115 -26.93 -2.09 19.31
C LEU A 115 -27.37 -3.26 20.22
N GLU A 116 -27.10 -4.51 19.84
CA GLU A 116 -27.32 -5.69 20.67
C GLU A 116 -26.00 -6.42 20.91
N THR A 117 -25.77 -6.87 22.14
CA THR A 117 -24.65 -7.75 22.45
C THR A 117 -24.99 -9.16 21.96
N VAL A 118 -24.11 -9.75 21.16
CA VAL A 118 -24.21 -11.16 20.75
C VAL A 118 -23.49 -12.10 21.70
N ASN A 119 -22.62 -11.56 22.57
CA ASN A 119 -21.90 -12.30 23.59
C ASN A 119 -22.16 -11.68 24.97
N ALA A 120 -22.31 -12.52 26.00
CA ALA A 120 -22.59 -12.06 27.37
C ALA A 120 -21.46 -11.22 28.00
N THR A 121 -20.26 -11.26 27.43
CA THR A 121 -19.08 -10.52 27.91
C THR A 121 -18.85 -9.18 27.20
N GLN A 122 -19.64 -8.87 26.18
CA GLN A 122 -19.53 -7.60 25.46
C GLN A 122 -20.04 -6.43 26.29
N ASP A 123 -19.34 -5.30 26.17
CA ASP A 123 -19.73 -3.99 26.70
C ASP A 123 -19.95 -3.03 25.54
N LYS A 124 -21.04 -2.25 25.62
CA LYS A 124 -21.39 -1.24 24.62
C LYS A 124 -20.57 0.04 24.75
N GLU A 125 -20.09 0.31 25.97
CA GLU A 125 -19.40 1.56 26.27
C GLU A 125 -17.92 1.49 25.96
N ARG A 126 -17.29 0.31 26.08
CA ARG A 126 -15.87 0.09 25.79
C ARG A 126 -15.55 0.35 24.32
N GLU A 127 -14.41 0.98 24.10
CA GLU A 127 -13.95 1.38 22.77
C GLU A 127 -12.63 0.69 22.40
N VAL A 128 -12.29 0.74 21.11
CA VAL A 128 -11.02 0.26 20.58
C VAL A 128 -10.36 1.33 19.72
N VAL A 129 -9.09 1.61 20.01
CA VAL A 129 -8.20 2.27 19.05
C VAL A 129 -7.27 1.24 18.42
N ALA A 130 -7.10 1.31 17.11
CA ALA A 130 -6.11 0.54 16.36
C ALA A 130 -5.01 1.47 15.84
N ILE A 131 -3.78 1.32 16.33
CA ILE A 131 -2.60 1.99 15.79
C ILE A 131 -1.97 1.07 14.75
N SER A 132 -2.34 1.26 13.48
CA SER A 132 -2.08 0.27 12.42
C SER A 132 -1.12 0.80 11.36
N ILE A 133 -0.14 -0.04 11.00
CA ILE A 133 0.68 0.16 9.79
C ILE A 133 -0.19 -0.23 8.60
N MET A 134 -0.83 0.76 7.99
CA MET A 134 -1.70 0.53 6.83
C MET A 134 -0.90 0.42 5.53
N ASN A 135 0.33 0.92 5.51
CA ASN A 135 1.18 1.02 4.34
C ASN A 135 2.60 0.56 4.68
N ASN A 136 3.31 -0.08 3.73
CA ASN A 136 4.55 -0.80 4.02
C ASN A 136 5.71 0.09 4.51
N SER A 137 5.70 1.37 4.16
CA SER A 137 6.69 2.38 4.55
C SER A 137 5.98 3.70 4.84
N THR A 138 6.69 4.72 5.32
CA THR A 138 6.12 6.07 5.44
C THR A 138 6.09 6.73 4.06
N SER A 139 7.22 6.73 3.37
CA SER A 139 7.36 7.40 2.08
C SER A 139 6.98 6.48 0.92
N GLY A 140 6.60 7.04 -0.22
CA GLY A 140 6.52 6.32 -1.52
C GLY A 140 5.33 5.42 -1.73
N ASN A 141 4.39 5.43 -0.80
CA ASN A 141 3.13 4.76 -0.98
C ASN A 141 2.34 5.46 -2.08
N PRO A 142 1.85 4.72 -3.09
CA PRO A 142 0.93 5.27 -4.07
C PRO A 142 -0.31 5.87 -3.39
N SER A 143 -0.71 7.06 -3.81
CA SER A 143 -1.83 7.80 -3.21
C SER A 143 -3.18 7.05 -3.26
N GLN A 144 -3.37 6.21 -4.28
CA GLN A 144 -4.67 5.60 -4.64
C GLN A 144 -4.56 4.08 -4.82
N GLY A 145 -3.58 3.45 -4.16
CA GLY A 145 -3.30 2.03 -4.32
C GLY A 145 -2.48 1.72 -5.58
N SER A 146 -2.40 0.45 -5.98
CA SER A 146 -1.48 -0.02 -7.02
C SER A 146 -1.96 -1.28 -7.75
N ASN A 147 -1.29 -1.63 -8.85
CA ASN A 147 -1.52 -2.85 -9.62
C ASN A 147 -0.88 -4.09 -8.96
N LYS A 148 -1.06 -4.23 -7.64
CA LYS A 148 -0.62 -5.36 -6.83
C LYS A 148 -1.76 -5.76 -5.91
N ILE A 149 -1.96 -7.06 -5.65
CA ILE A 149 -2.99 -7.49 -4.70
C ILE A 149 -2.58 -7.29 -3.23
N SER A 150 -1.26 -7.31 -2.97
CA SER A 150 -0.69 -7.23 -1.63
C SER A 150 -0.90 -5.83 -1.04
N SER A 151 -1.82 -5.71 -0.09
CA SER A 151 -2.10 -4.50 0.69
C SER A 151 -2.79 -4.89 1.99
N ASN A 152 -2.62 -4.07 3.04
CA ASN A 152 -3.38 -4.23 4.27
C ASN A 152 -4.81 -3.73 4.06
N VAL A 153 -5.70 -4.62 3.60
CA VAL A 153 -7.15 -4.36 3.40
C VAL A 153 -7.95 -4.63 4.65
N PHE A 154 -7.62 -3.92 5.72
CA PHE A 154 -8.33 -4.02 6.99
C PHE A 154 -9.86 -3.88 6.80
N SER A 155 -10.62 -4.78 7.42
CA SER A 155 -12.08 -4.84 7.21
C SER A 155 -12.89 -5.07 8.48
N TYR A 156 -12.28 -5.12 9.67
CA TYR A 156 -12.96 -5.31 10.96
C TYR A 156 -13.36 -3.99 11.64
N TRP A 157 -13.74 -3.00 10.82
CA TRP A 157 -14.08 -1.65 11.26
C TRP A 157 -15.21 -1.61 12.30
N GLN A 158 -16.11 -2.60 12.32
CA GLN A 158 -17.19 -2.69 13.30
C GLN A 158 -16.71 -2.75 14.76
N TYR A 159 -15.47 -3.17 15.01
CA TYR A 159 -14.92 -3.23 16.36
C TYR A 159 -14.05 -2.02 16.71
N VAL A 160 -13.65 -1.22 15.72
CA VAL A 160 -12.74 -0.09 15.88
C VAL A 160 -13.52 1.20 16.05
N ASP A 161 -13.23 1.95 17.11
CA ASP A 161 -13.79 3.30 17.33
C ASP A 161 -12.91 4.37 16.71
N LYS A 162 -11.58 4.17 16.72
CA LYS A 162 -10.64 5.08 16.07
C LYS A 162 -9.49 4.33 15.43
N MET A 163 -9.05 4.80 14.27
CA MET A 163 -7.84 4.33 13.62
C MET A 163 -6.74 5.38 13.76
N VAL A 164 -5.56 4.99 14.20
CA VAL A 164 -4.36 5.80 14.06
C VAL A 164 -3.57 5.22 12.90
N TYR A 165 -3.36 6.03 11.86
CA TYR A 165 -2.51 5.69 10.74
C TYR A 165 -1.05 5.78 11.19
N TRP A 166 -0.45 4.62 11.49
CA TRP A 166 0.89 4.55 12.02
C TRP A 166 1.93 4.70 10.91
N GLY A 167 2.79 5.70 11.06
CA GLY A 167 3.89 6.00 10.16
C GLY A 167 4.83 7.03 10.81
N GLY A 168 5.92 7.32 10.13
CA GLY A 168 6.92 8.28 10.57
C GLY A 168 8.23 7.61 10.95
N SER A 169 9.35 8.20 10.52
CA SER A 169 10.69 7.74 10.86
C SER A 169 11.70 8.88 10.74
N SER A 170 12.85 8.75 11.40
CA SER A 170 13.93 9.75 11.34
C SER A 170 14.52 9.95 9.94
N GLY A 171 14.29 9.01 9.02
CA GLY A 171 14.79 9.05 7.64
C GLY A 171 13.77 9.48 6.60
N GLU A 172 12.48 9.31 6.89
CA GLU A 172 11.40 9.58 5.93
C GLU A 172 10.63 10.86 6.28
N GLY A 173 10.43 11.18 7.56
CA GLY A 173 9.61 12.30 8.01
C GLY A 173 8.83 11.94 9.28
N LEU A 174 8.45 12.94 10.08
CA LEU A 174 7.89 12.76 11.42
C LEU A 174 6.38 12.96 11.48
N ILE A 175 5.84 13.75 10.54
CA ILE A 175 4.43 14.14 10.50
C ILE A 175 3.80 13.49 9.28
N VAL A 176 2.88 12.56 9.53
CA VAL A 176 2.35 11.66 8.52
C VAL A 176 0.82 11.65 8.56
N PRO A 177 0.14 12.24 7.56
CA PRO A 177 -1.30 12.13 7.44
C PRO A 177 -1.67 10.73 6.92
N PRO A 178 -2.90 10.25 7.16
CA PRO A 178 -3.39 9.04 6.53
C PRO A 178 -3.52 9.22 5.01
N THR A 179 -3.36 8.13 4.27
CA THR A 179 -3.67 8.14 2.83
C THR A 179 -5.18 8.23 2.58
N ALA A 180 -5.56 8.80 1.43
CA ALA A 180 -6.96 8.94 1.04
C ALA A 180 -7.71 7.60 1.01
N ASP A 181 -7.07 6.53 0.52
CA ASP A 181 -7.69 5.21 0.41
C ASP A 181 -8.02 4.58 1.76
N VAL A 182 -7.18 4.79 2.77
CA VAL A 182 -7.45 4.36 4.15
C VAL A 182 -8.54 5.22 4.78
N THR A 183 -8.44 6.54 4.63
CA THR A 183 -9.41 7.50 5.19
C THR A 183 -10.81 7.24 4.62
N ASN A 184 -10.91 7.07 3.30
CA ASN A 184 -12.15 6.72 2.62
C ASN A 184 -12.74 5.40 3.16
N ALA A 185 -11.93 4.35 3.30
CA ALA A 185 -12.39 3.05 3.80
C ALA A 185 -12.91 3.15 5.25
N ALA A 186 -12.19 3.86 6.12
CA ALA A 186 -12.57 4.07 7.51
C ALA A 186 -13.83 4.93 7.64
N HIS A 187 -13.90 6.04 6.90
CA HIS A 187 -15.04 6.97 6.91
C HIS A 187 -16.33 6.30 6.44
N LYS A 188 -16.30 5.47 5.39
CA LYS A 188 -17.46 4.66 4.97
C LYS A 188 -17.99 3.77 6.10
N ASN A 189 -17.11 3.34 7.01
CA ASN A 189 -17.44 2.49 8.15
C ASN A 189 -17.61 3.30 9.46
N GLY A 190 -17.65 4.63 9.39
CA GLY A 190 -17.85 5.52 10.53
C GLY A 190 -16.71 5.50 11.54
N VAL A 191 -15.47 5.29 11.08
CA VAL A 191 -14.26 5.33 11.92
C VAL A 191 -13.46 6.58 11.61
N PRO A 192 -13.27 7.50 12.57
CA PRO A 192 -12.31 8.58 12.42
C PRO A 192 -10.88 8.04 12.33
N VAL A 193 -10.06 8.71 11.50
CA VAL A 193 -8.65 8.39 11.27
C VAL A 193 -7.76 9.54 11.70
N LEU A 194 -6.84 9.24 12.61
CA LEU A 194 -5.81 10.18 13.06
C LEU A 194 -4.52 9.96 12.26
N GLY A 195 -3.89 11.05 11.82
CA GLY A 195 -2.50 11.04 11.39
C GLY A 195 -1.56 10.84 12.58
N THR A 196 -0.26 10.65 12.31
CA THR A 196 0.76 10.48 13.34
C THR A 196 1.74 11.66 13.33
N VAL A 197 2.01 12.23 14.50
CA VAL A 197 3.18 13.06 14.79
C VAL A 197 4.09 12.24 15.69
N PHE A 198 5.20 11.75 15.14
CA PHE A 198 6.11 10.84 15.86
C PHE A 198 7.49 11.47 16.04
N PHE A 199 7.90 11.64 17.30
CA PHE A 199 9.27 12.03 17.67
C PHE A 199 10.04 10.78 18.10
N PRO A 200 10.95 10.22 17.28
CA PRO A 200 11.60 8.96 17.58
C PRO A 200 12.54 9.05 18.79
N MET A 201 12.85 7.90 19.40
CA MET A 201 13.93 7.80 20.40
C MET A 201 15.29 8.10 19.76
N GLU A 202 16.25 8.59 20.53
CA GLU A 202 17.63 8.88 20.05
C GLU A 202 18.28 7.63 19.43
N ALA A 203 18.05 6.45 20.02
CA ALA A 203 18.54 5.17 19.51
C ALA A 203 18.01 4.81 18.09
N HIS A 204 16.94 5.47 17.66
CA HIS A 204 16.30 5.33 16.36
C HIS A 204 16.43 6.60 15.51
N GLY A 205 17.41 7.46 15.81
CA GLY A 205 17.70 8.67 15.03
C GLY A 205 16.89 9.90 15.44
N GLY A 206 16.17 9.85 16.57
CA GLY A 206 15.48 10.98 17.17
C GLY A 206 16.41 12.15 17.48
N LYS A 207 15.90 13.38 17.35
CA LYS A 207 16.66 14.61 17.56
C LYS A 207 15.81 15.64 18.30
N MET A 208 16.35 16.20 19.39
CA MET A 208 15.70 17.30 20.12
C MET A 208 15.42 18.51 19.23
N ALA A 209 16.30 18.80 18.26
CA ALA A 209 16.11 19.92 17.33
C ALA A 209 14.76 19.87 16.57
N TRP A 210 14.23 18.67 16.27
CA TRP A 210 12.92 18.55 15.64
C TRP A 210 11.77 18.85 16.60
N LEU A 211 11.91 18.47 17.87
CA LEU A 211 10.95 18.82 18.91
C LEU A 211 10.97 20.34 19.18
N ASP A 212 12.15 20.93 19.28
CA ASP A 212 12.34 22.37 19.49
C ASP A 212 11.73 23.18 18.34
N GLU A 213 11.96 22.75 17.10
CA GLU A 213 11.38 23.36 15.91
C GLU A 213 9.85 23.24 15.90
N PHE A 214 9.31 22.06 16.22
CA PHE A 214 7.87 21.84 16.32
C PHE A 214 7.21 22.68 17.42
N LEU A 215 7.90 22.90 18.54
CA LEU A 215 7.42 23.71 19.67
C LEU A 215 7.75 25.21 19.54
N THR A 216 8.26 25.65 18.39
CA THR A 216 8.59 27.07 18.18
C THR A 216 7.32 27.92 18.08
N LYS A 217 7.30 29.02 18.85
CA LYS A 217 6.25 30.04 18.80
C LYS A 217 6.64 31.22 17.92
N ASP A 218 5.65 31.83 17.29
CA ASP A 218 5.81 33.08 16.55
C ASP A 218 5.91 34.31 17.48
N GLU A 219 6.06 35.50 16.90
CA GLU A 219 6.13 36.77 17.64
C GLU A 219 4.85 37.07 18.46
N ASN A 220 3.72 36.43 18.13
CA ASN A 220 2.45 36.57 18.85
C ASN A 220 2.30 35.53 19.97
N GLY A 221 3.24 34.60 20.12
CA GLY A 221 3.20 33.53 21.09
C GLY A 221 2.34 32.33 20.67
N SER A 222 1.93 32.25 19.40
CA SER A 222 1.18 31.13 18.84
C SER A 222 2.11 30.11 18.18
N PHE A 223 1.66 28.86 18.05
CA PHE A 223 2.41 27.78 17.40
C PHE A 223 2.03 27.69 15.91
N PRO A 224 2.89 28.10 14.95
CA PRO A 224 2.55 28.02 13.52
C PRO A 224 2.28 26.59 13.05
N ILE A 225 2.90 25.59 13.68
CA ILE A 225 2.68 24.19 13.35
C ILE A 225 1.24 23.74 13.63
N VAL A 226 0.57 24.34 14.63
CA VAL A 226 -0.84 24.03 14.93
C VAL A 226 -1.73 24.41 13.77
N ASP A 227 -1.52 25.59 13.19
CA ASP A 227 -2.29 26.04 12.02
C ASP A 227 -2.09 25.08 10.85
N LYS A 228 -0.87 24.56 10.66
CA LYS A 228 -0.56 23.58 9.61
C LYS A 228 -1.18 22.20 9.86
N LEU A 229 -1.13 21.69 11.08
CA LEU A 229 -1.77 20.41 11.43
C LEU A 229 -3.28 20.45 11.19
N ILE A 230 -3.94 21.58 11.48
CA ILE A 230 -5.36 21.81 11.20
C ILE A 230 -5.60 21.94 9.68
N GLU A 231 -4.80 22.76 8.98
CA GLU A 231 -4.92 22.96 7.53
C GLU A 231 -4.78 21.65 6.76
N VAL A 232 -3.80 20.80 7.12
CA VAL A 232 -3.57 19.48 6.53
C VAL A 232 -4.77 18.55 6.77
N ALA A 233 -5.22 18.42 8.02
CA ALA A 233 -6.34 17.54 8.37
C ALA A 233 -7.63 17.93 7.64
N GLN A 234 -7.95 19.21 7.61
CA GLN A 234 -9.14 19.71 6.92
C GLN A 234 -9.03 19.61 5.39
N SER A 235 -7.84 19.84 4.82
CA SER A 235 -7.65 19.83 3.37
C SER A 235 -7.63 18.43 2.78
N TYR A 236 -7.01 17.46 3.48
CA TYR A 236 -7.04 16.05 3.07
C TYR A 236 -8.25 15.28 3.58
N GLY A 237 -8.97 15.80 4.58
CA GLY A 237 -10.25 15.27 5.06
C GLY A 237 -10.11 14.09 6.01
N PHE A 238 -9.29 14.21 7.07
CA PHE A 238 -9.16 13.25 8.17
C PHE A 238 -9.29 13.96 9.54
N ASP A 239 -9.34 13.19 10.62
CA ASP A 239 -10.04 13.62 11.85
C ASP A 239 -9.14 14.07 13.00
N GLY A 240 -7.83 14.17 12.81
CA GLY A 240 -6.92 14.68 13.84
C GLY A 240 -5.57 13.98 13.90
N TRP A 241 -4.92 14.04 15.07
CA TRP A 241 -3.53 13.63 15.23
C TRP A 241 -3.29 12.81 16.51
N PHE A 242 -2.54 11.72 16.34
CA PHE A 242 -1.89 11.01 17.42
C PHE A 242 -0.48 11.58 17.62
N ILE A 243 -0.18 12.06 18.82
CA ILE A 243 1.14 12.58 19.18
C ILE A 243 1.87 11.53 20.00
N ASN A 244 2.95 10.98 19.42
CA ASN A 244 3.86 10.09 20.11
C ASN A 244 5.22 10.76 20.28
N GLN A 245 5.45 11.34 21.46
CA GLN A 245 6.72 11.96 21.82
C GLN A 245 7.60 10.92 22.52
N GLU A 246 8.65 10.41 21.87
CA GLU A 246 9.57 9.41 22.45
C GLU A 246 11.02 9.92 22.50
N THR A 247 11.27 11.16 22.07
CA THR A 247 12.62 11.74 22.09
C THR A 247 13.00 12.13 23.51
N GLU A 248 13.95 11.39 24.08
CA GLU A 248 14.43 11.54 25.46
C GLU A 248 15.51 12.62 25.64
N GLY A 249 16.16 13.03 24.55
CA GLY A 249 17.31 13.93 24.58
C GLY A 249 18.57 13.28 25.19
N ASN A 250 19.62 14.07 25.33
CA ASN A 250 20.90 13.61 25.89
C ASN A 250 21.48 14.65 26.88
N GLU A 251 22.69 14.40 27.40
CA GLU A 251 23.31 15.31 28.38
C GLU A 251 23.52 16.74 27.85
N GLU A 252 23.67 16.93 26.52
CA GLU A 252 23.88 18.25 25.91
C GLU A 252 22.57 18.95 25.58
N THR A 253 21.58 18.21 25.08
CA THR A 253 20.23 18.68 24.77
C THR A 253 19.21 17.79 25.48
N PRO A 254 18.91 18.02 26.77
CA PRO A 254 17.99 17.18 27.52
C PRO A 254 16.53 17.52 27.21
N LEU A 255 15.63 16.55 27.36
CA LEU A 255 14.20 16.83 27.56
C LEU A 255 14.01 17.54 28.92
N THR A 256 13.05 18.47 29.02
CA THR A 256 12.94 19.37 30.18
C THR A 256 11.48 19.70 30.50
N PRO A 257 11.19 20.20 31.72
CA PRO A 257 9.85 20.66 32.07
C PRO A 257 9.32 21.77 31.15
N GLU A 258 10.21 22.56 30.52
CA GLU A 258 9.82 23.60 29.56
C GLU A 258 9.24 22.97 28.29
N HIS A 259 9.82 21.87 27.80
CA HIS A 259 9.27 21.12 26.67
C HIS A 259 7.89 20.54 27.00
N ALA A 260 7.70 19.99 28.20
CA ALA A 260 6.40 19.48 28.66
C ALA A 260 5.35 20.60 28.70
N GLN A 261 5.70 21.77 29.24
CA GLN A 261 4.82 22.93 29.29
C GLN A 261 4.46 23.44 27.87
N LEU A 262 5.44 23.54 26.96
CA LEU A 262 5.19 23.95 25.57
C LEU A 262 4.30 22.95 24.83
N MET A 263 4.50 21.64 25.04
CA MET A 263 3.64 20.61 24.45
C MET A 263 2.20 20.71 24.95
N LYS A 264 2.00 20.91 26.27
CA LYS A 264 0.66 21.16 26.82
C LYS A 264 0.01 22.40 26.20
N GLU A 265 0.76 23.50 26.08
CA GLU A 265 0.26 24.73 25.45
C GLU A 265 -0.09 24.54 23.97
N LEU A 266 0.69 23.75 23.24
CA LEU A 266 0.42 23.39 21.85
C LEU A 266 -0.88 22.61 21.72
N ILE A 267 -1.10 21.61 22.57
CA ILE A 267 -2.32 20.80 22.62
C ILE A 267 -3.54 21.70 22.92
N VAL A 268 -3.40 22.60 23.91
CA VAL A 268 -4.44 23.58 24.26
C VAL A 268 -4.74 24.52 23.10
N GLU A 269 -3.73 25.06 22.41
CA GLU A 269 -3.92 25.93 21.25
C GLU A 269 -4.60 25.18 20.09
N PHE A 270 -4.20 23.93 19.83
CA PHE A 270 -4.82 23.08 18.83
C PHE A 270 -6.31 22.89 19.13
N LYS A 271 -6.67 22.47 20.35
CA LYS A 271 -8.08 22.30 20.72
C LYS A 271 -8.87 23.61 20.71
N ALA A 272 -8.24 24.72 21.10
CA ALA A 272 -8.89 26.04 21.04
C ALA A 272 -9.21 26.47 19.60
N LYS A 273 -8.36 26.13 18.62
CA LYS A 273 -8.54 26.46 17.20
C LYS A 273 -9.43 25.46 16.46
N ALA A 274 -9.24 24.17 16.69
CA ALA A 274 -9.97 23.10 16.00
C ALA A 274 -11.35 22.78 16.62
N GLY A 275 -11.54 23.07 17.91
CA GLY A 275 -12.73 22.66 18.64
C GLY A 275 -12.94 21.14 18.60
N ASP A 276 -14.18 20.72 18.42
CA ASP A 276 -14.58 19.30 18.32
C ASP A 276 -14.43 18.75 16.89
N SER A 277 -13.92 19.55 15.93
CA SER A 277 -13.80 19.11 14.53
C SER A 277 -12.60 18.20 14.28
N LEU A 278 -11.59 18.24 15.15
CA LEU A 278 -10.38 17.40 15.08
C LEU A 278 -9.97 16.93 16.48
N GLU A 279 -9.45 15.72 16.54
CA GLU A 279 -9.02 15.05 17.76
C GLU A 279 -7.49 15.10 17.98
N ILE A 280 -7.10 15.11 19.26
CA ILE A 280 -5.73 14.81 19.70
C ILE A 280 -5.77 13.58 20.60
N MET A 281 -4.97 12.58 20.24
CA MET A 281 -4.65 11.45 21.10
C MET A 281 -3.20 11.53 21.55
N TRP A 282 -2.96 11.43 22.85
CA TRP A 282 -1.64 11.48 23.46
C TRP A 282 -1.13 10.08 23.80
N TYR A 283 0.16 9.81 23.57
CA TYR A 283 0.82 8.59 24.02
C TYR A 283 1.45 8.77 25.41
N ASP A 284 1.25 7.80 26.31
CA ASP A 284 1.81 7.76 27.66
C ASP A 284 3.34 7.58 27.65
N SER A 285 4.08 8.67 27.46
CA SER A 285 5.55 8.68 27.38
C SER A 285 6.21 9.81 28.19
N MET A 286 6.19 11.05 27.70
CA MET A 286 6.75 12.22 28.39
C MET A 286 5.91 12.60 29.62
N THR A 287 6.56 12.87 30.75
CA THR A 287 5.92 13.33 32.00
C THR A 287 5.83 14.86 32.09
N LYS A 288 5.10 15.39 33.08
CA LYS A 288 5.01 16.84 33.35
C LYS A 288 6.37 17.48 33.71
N GLU A 289 7.33 16.70 34.21
CA GLU A 289 8.72 17.10 34.44
C GLU A 289 9.58 17.07 33.17
N GLY A 290 9.02 16.64 32.04
CA GLY A 290 9.76 16.47 30.79
C GLY A 290 10.79 15.36 30.88
N GLU A 291 10.44 14.27 31.53
CA GLU A 291 11.23 13.03 31.55
C GLU A 291 10.53 11.96 30.71
N MET A 292 11.30 11.05 30.11
CA MET A 292 10.75 9.90 29.41
C MET A 292 10.46 8.78 30.41
N ASP A 293 9.20 8.61 30.81
CA ASP A 293 8.79 7.60 31.80
C ASP A 293 7.34 7.13 31.56
N TRP A 294 7.20 6.03 30.82
CA TRP A 294 5.91 5.42 30.51
C TRP A 294 5.23 4.88 31.78
N GLN A 295 4.12 5.50 32.17
CA GLN A 295 3.45 5.20 33.44
C GLN A 295 2.64 3.89 33.38
N ASN A 296 2.25 3.44 32.19
CA ASN A 296 1.39 2.28 31.92
C ASN A 296 -0.01 2.41 32.52
N ALA A 297 -0.36 3.61 32.98
CA ALA A 297 -1.54 3.98 33.75
C ALA A 297 -1.79 5.49 33.60
N LEU A 298 -3.00 5.94 33.84
CA LEU A 298 -3.25 7.38 34.06
C LEU A 298 -2.79 7.77 35.47
N THR A 299 -1.87 8.72 35.58
CA THR A 299 -1.26 9.18 36.84
C THR A 299 -1.16 10.71 36.91
N GLU A 300 -0.70 11.23 38.05
CA GLU A 300 -0.38 12.67 38.20
C GLU A 300 0.75 13.15 37.28
N GLU A 301 1.54 12.24 36.70
CA GLU A 301 2.69 12.59 35.85
C GLU A 301 2.29 12.80 34.39
N ASN A 302 1.25 12.11 33.91
CA ASN A 302 0.82 12.17 32.51
C ASN A 302 -0.59 12.75 32.31
N GLU A 303 -1.43 12.85 33.36
CA GLU A 303 -2.74 13.54 33.27
C GLU A 303 -2.60 14.99 32.80
N PHE A 304 -1.41 15.57 32.98
CA PHE A 304 -0.99 16.89 32.53
C PHE A 304 -1.21 17.15 31.03
N PHE A 305 -1.18 16.10 30.20
CA PHE A 305 -1.42 16.18 28.75
C PHE A 305 -2.86 15.85 28.35
N LEU A 306 -3.68 15.39 29.30
CA LEU A 306 -5.07 15.00 29.07
C LEU A 306 -6.05 16.04 29.62
N VAL A 307 -5.74 16.61 30.79
CA VAL A 307 -6.61 17.51 31.54
C VAL A 307 -5.90 18.83 31.87
N GLY A 308 -6.61 19.94 31.63
CA GLY A 308 -6.17 21.30 31.90
C GLY A 308 -6.30 21.71 33.37
N ASP A 309 -5.85 22.93 33.69
CA ASP A 309 -5.76 23.42 35.07
C ASP A 309 -7.14 23.62 35.74
N ASN A 310 -8.22 23.72 34.95
CA ASN A 310 -9.60 23.84 35.44
C ASN A 310 -10.39 22.52 35.34
N GLN A 311 -9.70 21.39 35.20
CA GLN A 311 -10.29 20.05 35.02
C GLN A 311 -11.07 19.87 33.70
N GLU A 312 -10.78 20.67 32.69
CA GLU A 312 -11.26 20.51 31.32
C GLU A 312 -10.41 19.52 30.53
N MET A 313 -11.00 18.73 29.63
CA MET A 313 -10.23 17.91 28.69
C MET A 313 -9.46 18.82 27.72
N ILE A 314 -8.15 18.61 27.58
CA ILE A 314 -7.28 19.32 26.62
C ILE A 314 -6.76 18.42 25.51
N ALA A 315 -6.79 17.10 25.70
CA ALA A 315 -6.69 16.11 24.63
C ALA A 315 -7.95 15.23 24.66
N ASP A 316 -8.29 14.57 23.55
CA ASP A 316 -9.51 13.78 23.43
C ASP A 316 -9.34 12.39 24.03
N SER A 317 -8.12 11.86 24.04
CA SER A 317 -7.82 10.53 24.59
C SER A 317 -6.34 10.30 24.88
N MET A 318 -6.05 9.25 25.64
CA MET A 318 -4.70 8.81 25.97
C MET A 318 -4.52 7.32 25.66
N PHE A 319 -3.44 6.97 24.99
CA PHE A 319 -2.98 5.60 24.79
C PHE A 319 -1.94 5.26 25.86
N LEU A 320 -2.27 4.32 26.75
CA LEU A 320 -1.37 3.85 27.81
C LEU A 320 -0.31 2.90 27.27
N ASN A 321 0.90 2.95 27.83
CA ASN A 321 1.96 2.00 27.48
C ASN A 321 1.62 0.56 27.92
N PHE A 322 2.34 -0.42 27.37
CA PHE A 322 1.93 -1.82 27.33
C PHE A 322 2.10 -2.60 28.65
N TRP A 323 2.89 -2.12 29.61
CA TRP A 323 3.43 -3.00 30.65
C TRP A 323 2.49 -3.30 31.83
N TRP A 324 1.25 -2.78 31.81
CA TRP A 324 0.22 -3.05 32.83
C TRP A 324 -0.09 -4.53 33.04
N THR A 325 0.20 -5.39 32.05
CA THR A 325 -0.02 -6.83 32.11
C THR A 325 1.22 -7.67 32.44
N THR A 326 2.39 -7.04 32.62
CA THR A 326 3.65 -7.76 32.87
C THR A 326 3.67 -8.41 34.25
N ASP A 327 4.47 -9.46 34.46
CA ASP A 327 4.55 -10.12 35.76
C ASP A 327 5.03 -9.19 36.89
N THR A 328 5.80 -8.15 36.54
CA THR A 328 6.29 -7.15 37.49
C THR A 328 5.18 -6.20 37.94
N LEU A 329 4.36 -5.68 37.01
CA LEU A 329 3.39 -4.62 37.30
C LEU A 329 1.95 -5.14 37.48
N ALA A 330 1.65 -6.38 37.08
CA ALA A 330 0.33 -6.97 37.27
C ALA A 330 -0.21 -6.89 38.71
N PRO A 331 0.60 -7.06 39.79
CA PRO A 331 0.12 -6.90 41.16
C PRO A 331 -0.36 -5.49 41.52
N GLU A 332 -0.05 -4.47 40.71
CA GLU A 332 -0.39 -3.07 40.98
C GLU A 332 -1.79 -2.67 40.47
N ASN A 333 -2.46 -3.54 39.69
CA ASN A 333 -3.81 -3.30 39.14
C ASN A 333 -3.95 -1.94 38.43
N LEU A 334 -2.97 -1.60 37.60
CA LEU A 334 -2.82 -0.27 36.97
C LEU A 334 -4.05 0.22 36.20
N LEU A 335 -4.82 -0.65 35.55
CA LEU A 335 -6.04 -0.25 34.83
C LEU A 335 -7.21 0.10 35.77
N GLU A 336 -7.31 -0.57 36.92
CA GLU A 336 -8.26 -0.20 37.97
C GLU A 336 -7.86 1.13 38.59
N ALA A 337 -6.56 1.34 38.86
CA ALA A 337 -6.04 2.61 39.35
C ALA A 337 -6.30 3.76 38.36
N SER A 338 -6.10 3.52 37.06
CA SER A 338 -6.43 4.48 35.99
C SER A 338 -7.92 4.83 35.98
N THR A 339 -8.78 3.83 36.19
CA THR A 339 -10.24 4.04 36.29
C THR A 339 -10.60 4.91 37.49
N GLN A 340 -9.97 4.69 38.65
CA GLN A 340 -10.19 5.50 39.85
C GLN A 340 -9.71 6.94 39.62
N LYS A 341 -8.52 7.12 39.03
CA LYS A 341 -7.97 8.45 38.71
C LYS A 341 -8.86 9.21 37.72
N ALA A 342 -9.37 8.54 36.68
CA ALA A 342 -10.35 9.14 35.77
C ALA A 342 -11.61 9.63 36.49
N GLN A 343 -12.12 8.86 37.46
CA GLN A 343 -13.26 9.26 38.29
C GLN A 343 -12.93 10.46 39.19
N GLU A 344 -11.73 10.51 39.76
CA GLU A 344 -11.25 11.66 40.57
C GLU A 344 -11.17 12.95 39.74
N LEU A 345 -10.75 12.83 38.47
CA LEU A 345 -10.69 13.92 37.50
C LEU A 345 -12.07 14.28 36.91
N GLY A 346 -13.09 13.44 37.12
CA GLY A 346 -14.42 13.64 36.55
C GLY A 346 -14.51 13.39 35.04
N ILE A 347 -13.58 12.62 34.48
CA ILE A 347 -13.53 12.29 33.04
C ILE A 347 -14.03 10.86 32.79
N ASN A 348 -14.47 10.58 31.56
CA ASN A 348 -14.93 9.25 31.17
C ASN A 348 -13.73 8.29 31.03
N PRO A 349 -13.65 7.17 31.77
CA PRO A 349 -12.57 6.19 31.65
C PRO A 349 -12.38 5.61 30.24
N ASN A 350 -13.40 5.65 29.37
CA ASN A 350 -13.32 5.12 28.01
C ASN A 350 -12.37 5.90 27.08
N VAL A 351 -11.97 7.12 27.46
CA VAL A 351 -10.97 7.91 26.71
C VAL A 351 -9.53 7.43 26.98
N ILE A 352 -9.36 6.47 27.88
CA ILE A 352 -8.08 5.86 28.24
C ILE A 352 -8.01 4.49 27.58
N TYR A 353 -7.04 4.28 26.69
CA TYR A 353 -6.86 3.05 25.93
C TYR A 353 -5.70 2.25 26.52
N ALA A 354 -6.01 1.09 27.11
CA ALA A 354 -5.01 0.16 27.63
C ALA A 354 -4.22 -0.48 26.47
N GLY A 355 -2.98 -0.05 26.27
CA GLY A 355 -2.17 -0.48 25.14
C GLY A 355 -1.77 -1.95 25.20
N ILE A 356 -1.83 -2.61 24.04
CA ILE A 356 -1.37 -3.97 23.81
C ILE A 356 -0.50 -3.95 22.56
N ASP A 357 0.78 -4.29 22.71
CA ASP A 357 1.69 -4.52 21.60
C ASP A 357 1.46 -5.91 21.00
N VAL A 358 0.80 -5.95 19.83
CA VAL A 358 0.60 -7.19 19.06
C VAL A 358 1.58 -7.30 17.88
N GLN A 359 2.50 -6.36 17.69
CA GLN A 359 3.36 -6.28 16.51
C GLN A 359 4.20 -7.55 16.30
N ALA A 360 4.84 -8.03 17.38
CA ALA A 360 5.80 -9.13 17.29
C ALA A 360 5.14 -10.51 17.37
N ASN A 361 4.12 -10.68 18.21
CA ASN A 361 3.57 -11.99 18.55
C ASN A 361 2.08 -12.15 18.19
N GLY A 362 1.41 -11.10 17.75
CA GLY A 362 -0.01 -11.14 17.38
C GLY A 362 -0.88 -11.67 18.50
N VAL A 363 -1.75 -12.61 18.14
CA VAL A 363 -2.63 -13.35 19.07
C VAL A 363 -1.90 -14.30 20.04
N ASN A 364 -0.57 -14.41 19.95
CA ASN A 364 0.24 -15.11 20.95
C ASN A 364 0.81 -14.17 22.02
N THR A 365 0.49 -12.87 21.96
CA THR A 365 0.88 -11.92 23.00
C THR A 365 0.17 -12.27 24.31
N PRO A 366 0.89 -12.56 25.40
CA PRO A 366 0.29 -12.98 26.66
C PRO A 366 -0.29 -11.78 27.41
N ILE A 367 -1.61 -11.71 27.50
CA ILE A 367 -2.35 -10.65 28.19
C ILE A 367 -3.00 -11.22 29.45
N ARG A 368 -3.20 -10.43 30.50
CA ARG A 368 -3.98 -10.81 31.68
C ARG A 368 -5.35 -10.16 31.55
N TRP A 369 -6.26 -10.83 30.88
CA TRP A 369 -7.59 -10.29 30.59
C TRP A 369 -8.38 -9.97 31.87
N GLU A 370 -8.12 -10.67 32.98
CA GLU A 370 -8.68 -10.36 34.30
C GLU A 370 -8.38 -8.93 34.77
N LEU A 371 -7.21 -8.37 34.43
CA LEU A 371 -6.86 -6.99 34.77
C LEU A 371 -7.63 -5.99 33.90
N PHE A 372 -7.84 -6.33 32.63
CA PHE A 372 -8.65 -5.53 31.70
C PHE A 372 -10.16 -5.61 32.01
N GLU A 373 -10.62 -6.74 32.55
CA GLU A 373 -11.99 -6.90 33.04
C GLU A 373 -12.22 -6.12 34.34
N ALA A 374 -11.22 -6.08 35.23
CA ALA A 374 -11.27 -5.31 36.47
C ALA A 374 -11.20 -3.80 36.22
N GLY A 375 -10.42 -3.35 35.22
CA GLY A 375 -10.41 -1.97 34.76
C GLY A 375 -11.65 -1.63 33.93
N ASN A 376 -12.07 -0.36 33.94
CA ASN A 376 -13.12 0.15 33.06
C ASN A 376 -12.56 1.05 31.95
N THR A 377 -11.35 0.73 31.46
CA THR A 377 -10.69 1.44 30.37
C THR A 377 -11.08 0.83 29.01
N SER A 378 -10.79 1.56 27.94
CA SER A 378 -10.89 1.07 26.56
C SER A 378 -9.65 0.26 26.14
N LEU A 379 -9.68 -0.36 24.96
CA LEU A 379 -8.62 -1.23 24.45
C LEU A 379 -7.77 -0.53 23.38
N GLY A 380 -6.45 -0.48 23.57
CA GLY A 380 -5.52 0.03 22.56
C GLY A 380 -4.74 -1.10 21.89
N LEU A 381 -4.85 -1.27 20.58
CA LEU A 381 -4.05 -2.24 19.83
C LEU A 381 -2.93 -1.54 19.07
N TYR A 382 -1.69 -1.82 19.45
CA TYR A 382 -0.51 -1.35 18.72
C TYR A 382 -0.06 -2.38 17.68
N CYS A 383 -0.02 -1.94 16.42
CA CYS A 383 0.29 -2.71 15.22
C CYS A 383 -0.56 -3.99 15.02
N PRO A 384 -1.91 -3.91 15.03
CA PRO A 384 -2.75 -5.03 14.63
C PRO A 384 -2.52 -5.46 13.18
N SER A 385 -1.90 -4.61 12.36
CA SER A 385 -1.35 -4.94 11.03
C SER A 385 -0.37 -6.12 11.01
N TRP A 386 0.05 -6.65 12.19
CA TRP A 386 0.66 -7.96 12.32
C TRP A 386 -0.07 -9.04 11.51
N THR A 387 -1.41 -9.00 11.45
CA THR A 387 -2.23 -9.93 10.68
C THR A 387 -1.78 -10.00 9.24
N TYR A 388 -1.54 -8.85 8.61
CA TYR A 388 -1.03 -8.70 7.25
C TYR A 388 0.47 -8.98 7.18
N ALA A 389 1.28 -8.32 8.00
CA ALA A 389 2.74 -8.38 7.93
C ALA A 389 3.31 -9.79 8.19
N SER A 390 2.59 -10.60 8.97
CA SER A 390 2.98 -11.99 9.26
C SER A 390 2.35 -13.01 8.32
N ALA A 391 1.41 -12.60 7.44
CA ALA A 391 0.66 -13.52 6.60
C ALA A 391 1.53 -14.13 5.49
N SER A 392 1.34 -15.42 5.23
CA SER A 392 1.98 -16.08 4.07
C SER A 392 1.13 -16.06 2.80
N SER A 393 -0.15 -15.75 2.92
CA SER A 393 -1.13 -15.67 1.84
C SER A 393 -2.32 -14.81 2.26
N ILE A 394 -3.18 -14.45 1.30
CA ILE A 394 -4.42 -13.70 1.59
C ILE A 394 -5.37 -14.51 2.48
N ASP A 395 -5.48 -15.83 2.27
CA ASP A 395 -6.29 -16.69 3.14
C ASP A 395 -5.76 -16.71 4.59
N ASP A 396 -4.43 -16.74 4.77
CA ASP A 396 -3.80 -16.67 6.09
C ASP A 396 -4.01 -15.29 6.73
N PHE A 397 -3.97 -14.22 5.93
CA PHE A 397 -4.31 -12.86 6.39
C PHE A 397 -5.76 -12.79 6.91
N HIS A 398 -6.74 -13.27 6.15
CA HIS A 398 -8.15 -13.29 6.58
C HIS A 398 -8.37 -14.15 7.83
N ALA A 399 -7.71 -15.30 7.92
CA ALA A 399 -7.77 -16.16 9.10
C ALA A 399 -7.19 -15.47 10.35
N LYS A 400 -6.07 -14.73 10.19
CA LYS A 400 -5.46 -13.97 11.28
C LYS A 400 -6.29 -12.77 11.71
N GLU A 401 -6.86 -12.03 10.76
CA GLU A 401 -7.83 -10.96 11.03
C GLU A 401 -9.02 -11.53 11.81
N ASN A 402 -9.63 -12.62 11.34
CA ASN A 402 -10.74 -13.26 12.05
C ASN A 402 -10.35 -13.68 13.47
N ARG A 403 -9.17 -14.29 13.64
CA ARG A 403 -8.70 -14.74 14.96
C ARG A 403 -8.41 -13.58 15.92
N LEU A 404 -7.87 -12.47 15.41
CA LEU A 404 -7.55 -11.28 16.19
C LEU A 404 -8.84 -10.58 16.64
N TRP A 405 -9.75 -10.32 15.71
CA TRP A 405 -10.92 -9.46 15.93
C TRP A 405 -12.15 -10.19 16.44
N VAL A 406 -12.35 -11.47 16.11
CA VAL A 406 -13.51 -12.24 16.55
C VAL A 406 -13.14 -13.07 17.78
N ASN A 407 -12.80 -14.34 17.60
CA ASN A 407 -12.28 -15.24 18.63
C ASN A 407 -11.77 -16.53 17.95
N GLU A 408 -11.42 -17.56 18.72
CA GLU A 408 -10.94 -18.83 18.18
C GLU A 408 -12.00 -19.67 17.47
N ASN A 409 -13.29 -19.36 17.64
CA ASN A 409 -14.41 -20.06 17.02
C ASN A 409 -14.81 -19.43 15.68
N GLY A 410 -14.34 -18.21 15.38
CA GLY A 410 -14.75 -17.45 14.20
C GLY A 410 -16.23 -17.07 14.19
N ASP A 411 -16.87 -17.06 15.36
CA ASP A 411 -18.25 -16.66 15.58
C ASP A 411 -18.31 -15.77 16.83
N PRO A 412 -18.68 -14.47 16.70
CA PRO A 412 -18.66 -13.55 17.82
C PRO A 412 -19.68 -13.90 18.92
N SER A 413 -20.75 -14.63 18.59
CA SER A 413 -21.80 -15.02 19.54
C SER A 413 -21.38 -16.19 20.43
N VAL A 414 -20.35 -16.95 20.04
CA VAL A 414 -19.85 -18.09 20.80
C VAL A 414 -18.85 -17.60 21.84
N SER A 415 -19.07 -17.93 23.12
CA SER A 415 -18.13 -17.60 24.19
C SER A 415 -16.76 -18.25 23.97
N THR A 416 -15.70 -17.49 24.20
CA THR A 416 -14.33 -18.00 24.15
C THR A 416 -14.09 -19.06 25.23
N SER A 417 -13.29 -20.06 24.87
CA SER A 417 -12.74 -21.11 25.73
C SER A 417 -11.29 -20.81 26.15
N ALA A 418 -10.71 -19.73 25.63
CA ALA A 418 -9.34 -19.32 25.92
C ALA A 418 -9.17 -18.94 27.40
N THR A 419 -8.03 -19.34 27.97
CA THR A 419 -7.65 -19.00 29.34
C THR A 419 -7.26 -17.53 29.47
N ASP A 420 -7.04 -17.05 30.70
CA ASP A 420 -6.68 -15.65 30.97
C ASP A 420 -5.45 -15.14 30.20
N ARG A 421 -4.48 -16.02 29.91
CA ARG A 421 -3.24 -15.66 29.21
C ARG A 421 -3.28 -15.82 27.70
N GLU A 422 -4.37 -16.37 27.18
CA GLU A 422 -4.55 -16.64 25.75
C GLU A 422 -5.40 -15.53 25.12
N TRP A 423 -5.19 -15.26 23.84
CA TRP A 423 -5.97 -14.24 23.15
C TRP A 423 -7.46 -14.63 23.06
N ARG A 424 -8.35 -13.78 23.57
CA ARG A 424 -9.79 -14.04 23.60
C ARG A 424 -10.53 -13.48 22.39
N GLY A 425 -9.87 -12.65 21.59
CA GLY A 425 -10.48 -11.97 20.45
C GLY A 425 -11.29 -10.74 20.87
N VAL A 426 -11.25 -9.69 20.04
CA VAL A 426 -11.85 -8.38 20.38
C VAL A 426 -13.37 -8.48 20.55
N SER A 427 -14.06 -9.29 19.75
CA SER A 427 -15.51 -9.46 19.80
C SER A 427 -16.00 -10.07 21.12
N THR A 428 -15.11 -10.66 21.92
CA THR A 428 -15.47 -11.11 23.27
C THR A 428 -15.90 -9.93 24.15
N TYR A 429 -15.24 -8.78 24.03
CA TYR A 429 -15.46 -7.64 24.93
C TYR A 429 -16.14 -6.45 24.28
N ILE A 430 -16.06 -6.33 22.95
CA ILE A 430 -16.50 -5.13 22.23
C ILE A 430 -17.71 -5.46 21.38
N VAL A 431 -18.78 -4.66 21.52
CA VAL A 431 -19.96 -4.76 20.68
C VAL A 431 -19.65 -4.34 19.24
N GLU A 432 -20.22 -5.05 18.27
CA GLU A 432 -20.15 -4.70 16.86
C GLU A 432 -20.94 -3.42 16.56
N LYS A 433 -20.29 -2.48 15.89
CA LYS A 433 -20.90 -1.22 15.43
C LYS A 433 -21.35 -1.36 13.98
N SER A 434 -22.30 -0.53 13.58
CA SER A 434 -22.85 -0.57 12.22
C SER A 434 -23.13 0.84 11.72
N VAL A 435 -22.96 1.04 10.41
CA VAL A 435 -23.36 2.26 9.67
C VAL A 435 -24.66 2.05 8.89
N VAL A 436 -25.31 0.89 9.03
CA VAL A 436 -26.58 0.59 8.34
C VAL A 436 -27.74 1.25 9.09
N ASN A 437 -27.87 2.57 8.94
CA ASN A 437 -28.89 3.39 9.61
C ASN A 437 -29.65 4.37 8.70
N SER A 438 -29.21 4.53 7.44
CA SER A 438 -29.84 5.42 6.47
C SER A 438 -29.96 4.80 5.08
N LEU A 439 -30.90 5.32 4.28
CA LEU A 439 -31.00 5.01 2.85
C LEU A 439 -30.24 6.06 2.02
N PRO A 440 -29.64 5.66 0.88
CA PRO A 440 -29.50 4.28 0.42
C PRO A 440 -28.40 3.52 1.18
N PHE A 441 -28.52 2.19 1.23
CA PHE A 441 -27.44 1.31 1.64
C PHE A 441 -27.12 0.32 0.52
N MET A 442 -25.85 0.28 0.10
CA MET A 442 -25.34 -0.65 -0.89
C MET A 442 -24.00 -1.23 -0.40
N THR A 443 -23.78 -2.51 -0.68
CA THR A 443 -22.46 -3.15 -0.55
C THR A 443 -22.30 -4.21 -1.64
N ASN A 444 -21.13 -4.25 -2.27
CA ASN A 444 -20.68 -5.34 -3.12
C ASN A 444 -19.74 -6.30 -2.38
N PHE A 445 -19.58 -6.08 -1.07
CA PHE A 445 -18.65 -6.79 -0.21
C PHE A 445 -17.19 -6.65 -0.63
N ASN A 446 -16.86 -5.62 -1.40
CA ASN A 446 -15.52 -5.39 -1.89
C ASN A 446 -14.57 -5.04 -0.74
N LEU A 447 -13.43 -5.71 -0.66
CA LEU A 447 -12.38 -5.43 0.32
C LEU A 447 -11.44 -4.30 -0.12
N GLY A 448 -11.56 -3.82 -1.36
CA GLY A 448 -10.68 -2.82 -1.95
C GLY A 448 -9.40 -3.40 -2.54
N HIS A 449 -9.40 -4.69 -2.92
CA HIS A 449 -8.35 -5.33 -3.72
C HIS A 449 -8.87 -6.58 -4.43
N GLY A 450 -8.11 -7.13 -5.37
CA GLY A 450 -8.44 -8.41 -6.00
C GLY A 450 -7.42 -8.85 -7.06
N TYR A 451 -7.50 -10.12 -7.44
CA TYR A 451 -6.74 -10.69 -8.58
C TYR A 451 -7.39 -10.33 -9.93
N ASN A 452 -8.64 -9.90 -9.90
CA ASN A 452 -9.45 -9.55 -11.06
C ASN A 452 -10.33 -8.36 -10.67
N PHE A 453 -10.90 -7.71 -11.69
CA PHE A 453 -11.98 -6.75 -11.49
C PHE A 453 -13.22 -7.19 -12.25
N PHE A 454 -14.38 -7.13 -11.58
CA PHE A 454 -15.68 -7.48 -12.14
C PHE A 454 -16.60 -6.25 -12.17
N ILE A 455 -17.44 -6.17 -13.19
CA ILE A 455 -18.55 -5.21 -13.31
C ILE A 455 -19.79 -6.00 -13.72
N ASP A 456 -20.87 -5.89 -12.95
CA ASP A 456 -22.13 -6.66 -13.14
C ASP A 456 -21.93 -8.18 -13.31
N GLY A 457 -20.94 -8.74 -12.61
CA GLY A 457 -20.58 -10.14 -12.64
C GLY A 457 -19.73 -10.57 -13.84
N GLU A 458 -19.44 -9.67 -14.77
CA GLU A 458 -18.53 -9.86 -15.89
C GLU A 458 -17.09 -9.50 -15.49
N LYS A 459 -16.13 -10.37 -15.78
CA LYS A 459 -14.71 -10.07 -15.56
C LYS A 459 -14.23 -9.08 -16.62
N VAL A 460 -13.75 -7.91 -16.20
CA VAL A 460 -13.23 -6.85 -17.10
C VAL A 460 -11.71 -6.68 -17.03
N SER A 461 -11.06 -7.24 -16.01
CA SER A 461 -9.62 -7.19 -15.82
C SER A 461 -9.08 -8.43 -15.10
N GLU A 462 -7.91 -8.91 -15.54
CA GLU A 462 -7.05 -9.91 -14.89
C GLU A 462 -5.86 -9.25 -14.19
N THR A 463 -5.84 -7.93 -14.12
CA THR A 463 -4.81 -7.18 -13.42
C THR A 463 -5.05 -7.24 -11.91
N ASP A 464 -4.06 -7.72 -11.16
CA ASP A 464 -3.98 -7.55 -9.70
C ASP A 464 -4.13 -6.07 -9.32
N TRP A 465 -4.91 -5.78 -8.29
CA TRP A 465 -5.12 -4.40 -7.87
C TRP A 465 -5.40 -4.29 -6.38
N ASN A 466 -5.06 -3.14 -5.81
CA ASN A 466 -5.60 -2.64 -4.56
C ASN A 466 -5.93 -1.16 -4.70
N ASN A 467 -7.08 -0.76 -4.16
CA ASN A 467 -7.51 0.62 -3.93
C ASN A 467 -8.57 0.58 -2.82
N ARG A 468 -8.15 0.88 -1.59
CA ARG A 468 -9.02 0.78 -0.40
C ARG A 468 -10.13 1.82 -0.38
N SER A 469 -10.07 2.86 -1.20
CA SER A 469 -11.22 3.76 -1.43
C SER A 469 -12.44 2.99 -1.98
N MET A 470 -12.21 1.84 -2.62
CA MET A 470 -13.26 0.96 -3.15
C MET A 470 -13.73 -0.10 -2.16
N ALA A 471 -13.20 -0.12 -0.92
CA ALA A 471 -13.71 -1.00 0.11
C ALA A 471 -15.15 -0.61 0.47
N ASP A 472 -16.00 -1.61 0.66
CA ASP A 472 -17.39 -1.46 1.06
C ASP A 472 -17.56 -1.69 2.56
N VAL A 473 -18.75 -1.37 3.06
CA VAL A 473 -19.19 -1.84 4.38
C VAL A 473 -19.37 -3.35 4.31
N LEU A 474 -18.54 -4.08 5.07
CA LEU A 474 -18.59 -5.53 5.18
C LEU A 474 -19.59 -5.99 6.27
N PRO A 475 -19.98 -7.28 6.29
CA PRO A 475 -20.89 -7.81 7.29
C PRO A 475 -20.44 -7.50 8.72
N THR A 476 -21.39 -7.02 9.53
CA THR A 476 -21.20 -6.80 10.97
C THR A 476 -20.75 -8.10 11.66
N TYR A 477 -21.39 -9.22 11.33
CA TYR A 477 -21.12 -10.53 11.95
C TYR A 477 -20.36 -11.46 11.00
N ARG A 478 -19.17 -11.91 11.41
CA ARG A 478 -18.30 -12.81 10.63
C ARG A 478 -17.77 -13.96 11.49
N TRP A 479 -18.35 -15.17 11.43
CA TRP A 479 -19.60 -15.51 10.75
C TRP A 479 -20.57 -16.21 11.70
N MET A 480 -21.77 -15.64 11.82
CA MET A 480 -22.87 -16.24 12.57
C MET A 480 -23.75 -17.04 11.60
N ILE A 481 -23.60 -18.37 11.62
CA ILE A 481 -24.38 -19.29 10.78
C ILE A 481 -25.06 -20.36 11.63
N GLU A 482 -26.38 -20.40 11.54
CA GLU A 482 -27.19 -21.45 12.14
C GLU A 482 -27.52 -22.51 11.10
N ASN A 483 -26.93 -23.70 11.23
CA ASN A 483 -27.19 -24.84 10.36
C ASN A 483 -28.26 -25.76 10.98
N GLU A 484 -29.40 -25.93 10.32
CA GLU A 484 -30.42 -26.90 10.73
C GLU A 484 -30.04 -28.31 10.26
N GLY A 485 -30.30 -29.32 11.10
CA GLY A 485 -30.13 -30.73 10.71
C GLY A 485 -28.67 -31.07 10.41
N ALA A 486 -28.43 -31.71 9.26
CA ALA A 486 -27.10 -32.11 8.80
C ALA A 486 -26.41 -31.05 7.91
N ASN A 487 -26.93 -29.82 7.82
CA ASN A 487 -26.29 -28.77 7.05
C ASN A 487 -24.90 -28.41 7.61
N THR A 488 -23.98 -28.02 6.73
CA THR A 488 -22.60 -27.66 7.12
C THR A 488 -22.10 -26.41 6.39
N LEU A 489 -22.99 -25.45 6.09
CA LEU A 489 -22.56 -24.23 5.41
C LEU A 489 -21.60 -23.43 6.28
N SER A 490 -20.55 -22.93 5.65
CA SER A 490 -19.53 -22.04 6.18
C SER A 490 -19.32 -20.87 5.22
N ALA A 491 -18.92 -19.71 5.74
CA ALA A 491 -18.70 -18.50 4.95
C ALA A 491 -17.23 -18.11 4.90
N ASP A 492 -16.83 -17.51 3.79
CA ASP A 492 -15.47 -17.00 3.56
C ASP A 492 -15.50 -15.99 2.40
N ILE A 493 -14.37 -15.40 2.04
CA ILE A 493 -14.23 -14.46 0.91
C ILE A 493 -14.05 -15.23 -0.40
N ASP A 494 -14.71 -14.78 -1.47
CA ASP A 494 -14.59 -15.33 -2.82
C ASP A 494 -13.87 -14.34 -3.75
N TYR A 495 -12.60 -14.60 -4.08
CA TYR A 495 -11.86 -13.84 -5.08
C TYR A 495 -12.02 -14.36 -6.50
N ALA A 496 -12.65 -15.53 -6.67
CA ALA A 496 -12.85 -16.13 -7.99
C ALA A 496 -14.10 -15.58 -8.69
N ASN A 497 -15.09 -15.15 -7.91
CA ASN A 497 -16.29 -14.50 -8.43
C ASN A 497 -16.59 -13.24 -7.61
N ALA A 498 -16.88 -12.14 -8.31
CA ALA A 498 -17.47 -10.95 -7.71
C ALA A 498 -18.59 -10.43 -8.62
N PHE A 499 -19.54 -9.68 -8.05
CA PHE A 499 -20.52 -8.94 -8.85
C PHE A 499 -19.92 -7.61 -9.29
N TYR A 500 -19.32 -6.88 -8.35
CA TYR A 500 -18.55 -5.67 -8.64
C TYR A 500 -17.25 -5.68 -7.84
N GLY A 501 -16.15 -5.20 -8.41
CA GLY A 501 -14.86 -5.12 -7.74
C GLY A 501 -14.11 -6.45 -7.74
N GLY A 502 -13.47 -6.80 -6.60
CA GLY A 502 -12.44 -7.85 -6.56
C GLY A 502 -12.84 -9.13 -5.86
N ASN A 503 -13.91 -9.11 -5.07
CA ASN A 503 -14.36 -10.25 -4.30
C ASN A 503 -15.87 -10.21 -3.99
N SER A 504 -16.40 -11.34 -3.54
CA SER A 504 -17.72 -11.48 -2.94
C SER A 504 -17.66 -12.34 -1.67
N ILE A 505 -18.80 -12.71 -1.08
CA ILE A 505 -18.86 -13.68 0.04
C ILE A 505 -19.19 -15.06 -0.54
N LYS A 506 -18.37 -16.10 -0.28
CA LYS A 506 -18.72 -17.49 -0.58
C LYS A 506 -19.36 -18.20 0.61
N LEU A 507 -20.39 -18.99 0.34
CA LEU A 507 -20.91 -20.04 1.21
C LEU A 507 -20.54 -21.41 0.62
N LEU A 508 -19.96 -22.27 1.47
CA LEU A 508 -19.50 -23.61 1.11
C LEU A 508 -19.99 -24.64 2.12
N GLY A 509 -20.56 -25.75 1.64
CA GLY A 509 -20.93 -26.87 2.50
C GLY A 509 -22.02 -27.77 1.93
N ASN A 510 -22.54 -28.68 2.76
CA ASN A 510 -23.63 -29.56 2.39
C ASN A 510 -24.97 -29.00 2.88
N MET A 511 -26.05 -29.32 2.17
CA MET A 511 -27.41 -29.04 2.61
C MET A 511 -28.29 -30.30 2.53
N GLU A 512 -28.97 -30.57 3.64
CA GLU A 512 -30.03 -31.57 3.74
C GLU A 512 -31.31 -31.05 3.07
N ALA A 513 -32.01 -31.95 2.37
CA ALA A 513 -33.25 -31.63 1.68
C ALA A 513 -34.30 -31.01 2.64
N GLY A 514 -34.75 -29.80 2.33
CA GLY A 514 -35.77 -29.06 3.07
C GLY A 514 -35.29 -28.43 4.39
N LYS A 515 -34.01 -28.56 4.76
CA LYS A 515 -33.41 -27.92 5.94
C LYS A 515 -32.82 -26.57 5.59
N LYS A 516 -32.83 -25.66 6.56
CA LYS A 516 -32.34 -24.29 6.39
C LYS A 516 -30.95 -24.09 7.01
N SER A 517 -30.14 -23.29 6.35
CA SER A 517 -29.01 -22.61 6.97
C SER A 517 -29.28 -21.12 6.97
N THR A 518 -29.15 -20.46 8.11
CA THR A 518 -29.39 -19.02 8.23
C THR A 518 -28.08 -18.31 8.53
N ILE A 519 -27.68 -17.37 7.67
CA ILE A 519 -26.52 -16.49 7.89
C ILE A 519 -27.00 -15.11 8.29
N LYS A 520 -26.53 -14.61 9.44
CA LYS A 520 -26.79 -13.24 9.90
C LYS A 520 -25.62 -12.36 9.46
N LEU A 521 -25.89 -11.31 8.68
CA LEU A 521 -24.84 -10.47 8.10
C LEU A 521 -24.72 -9.11 8.79
N PHE A 522 -25.82 -8.35 8.89
CA PHE A 522 -25.76 -6.96 9.35
C PHE A 522 -26.61 -6.71 10.59
N SER A 523 -26.06 -5.93 11.52
CA SER A 523 -26.81 -5.14 12.50
C SER A 523 -27.24 -3.82 11.84
N ALA A 524 -28.41 -3.29 12.19
CA ALA A 524 -28.96 -2.08 11.58
C ALA A 524 -29.85 -1.28 12.55
N ASP A 525 -30.05 -0.01 12.22
CA ASP A 525 -31.17 0.81 12.69
C ASP A 525 -31.78 1.56 11.51
N LEU A 526 -32.22 0.80 10.51
CA LEU A 526 -32.65 1.31 9.22
C LEU A 526 -34.18 1.28 9.11
N THR A 527 -34.81 2.44 9.08
CA THR A 527 -36.27 2.53 8.88
C THR A 527 -36.62 2.34 7.41
N LEU A 528 -37.45 1.34 7.11
CA LEU A 528 -38.00 1.14 5.78
C LEU A 528 -39.01 2.23 5.47
N GLU A 529 -38.80 2.95 4.38
CA GLU A 529 -39.73 3.96 3.89
C GLU A 529 -40.63 3.42 2.77
N ASP A 530 -41.55 4.26 2.27
CA ASP A 530 -42.35 3.93 1.10
C ASP A 530 -41.46 3.82 -0.15
N LYS A 531 -41.78 2.85 -1.03
CA LYS A 531 -41.10 2.60 -2.31
C LYS A 531 -39.62 2.23 -2.20
N VAL A 532 -39.21 1.62 -1.09
CA VAL A 532 -37.90 0.98 -0.97
C VAL A 532 -37.86 -0.29 -1.83
N SER A 533 -36.78 -0.43 -2.59
CA SER A 533 -36.33 -1.66 -3.24
C SER A 533 -35.31 -2.34 -2.35
N PHE A 534 -35.41 -3.66 -2.21
CA PHE A 534 -34.41 -4.50 -1.57
C PHE A 534 -34.00 -5.59 -2.56
N THR A 535 -32.73 -5.57 -2.98
CA THR A 535 -32.18 -6.55 -3.92
C THR A 535 -30.89 -7.19 -3.43
N THR A 536 -30.58 -8.37 -3.96
CA THR A 536 -29.35 -9.10 -3.67
C THR A 536 -28.90 -9.87 -4.90
N ALA A 537 -27.66 -9.67 -5.34
CA ALA A 537 -27.08 -10.45 -6.44
C ALA A 537 -26.38 -11.69 -5.87
N ILE A 538 -26.75 -12.88 -6.36
CA ILE A 538 -26.11 -14.13 -5.99
C ILE A 538 -25.77 -14.99 -7.21
N LYS A 539 -24.79 -15.87 -7.06
CA LYS A 539 -24.44 -16.93 -8.02
C LYS A 539 -24.34 -18.25 -7.27
N SER A 540 -25.00 -19.29 -7.73
CA SER A 540 -25.05 -20.59 -7.03
C SER A 540 -24.75 -21.74 -7.97
N SER A 541 -23.98 -22.73 -7.52
CA SER A 541 -23.73 -23.96 -8.26
C SER A 541 -24.96 -24.89 -8.32
N GLU A 542 -26.00 -24.60 -7.55
CA GLU A 542 -27.21 -25.42 -7.41
C GLU A 542 -28.46 -24.56 -7.30
N ASN A 543 -29.62 -25.18 -7.57
CA ASN A 543 -30.92 -24.53 -7.36
C ASN A 543 -31.22 -24.44 -5.85
N VAL A 544 -31.19 -23.23 -5.30
CA VAL A 544 -31.51 -22.96 -3.90
C VAL A 544 -32.61 -21.90 -3.78
N ASP A 545 -33.37 -21.96 -2.69
CA ASP A 545 -34.18 -20.85 -2.22
C ASP A 545 -33.29 -19.96 -1.34
N PHE A 546 -33.30 -18.64 -1.58
CA PHE A 546 -32.50 -17.65 -0.86
C PHE A 546 -33.42 -16.55 -0.31
N ASP A 547 -33.99 -16.82 0.86
CA ASP A 547 -35.04 -16.00 1.49
C ASP A 547 -34.40 -14.93 2.39
N LEU A 548 -34.87 -13.68 2.29
CA LEU A 548 -34.46 -12.58 3.15
C LEU A 548 -35.17 -12.68 4.50
N VAL A 549 -34.42 -12.59 5.60
CA VAL A 549 -34.93 -12.61 6.98
C VAL A 549 -34.59 -11.29 7.66
N LEU A 550 -35.62 -10.57 8.10
CA LEU A 550 -35.49 -9.26 8.75
C LEU A 550 -36.03 -9.34 10.18
N ASP A 551 -35.18 -9.00 11.15
CA ASP A 551 -35.62 -8.73 12.51
C ASP A 551 -35.85 -7.22 12.66
N PHE A 552 -36.89 -6.84 13.40
CA PHE A 552 -37.26 -5.46 13.63
C PHE A 552 -37.12 -5.07 15.10
N HIS A 553 -36.94 -3.77 15.35
CA HIS A 553 -36.84 -3.21 16.69
C HIS A 553 -38.14 -3.30 17.51
N ASP A 554 -39.29 -3.58 16.85
CA ASP A 554 -40.57 -3.87 17.53
C ASP A 554 -40.67 -5.33 18.04
N GLY A 555 -39.62 -6.14 17.83
CA GLY A 555 -39.54 -7.54 18.22
C GLY A 555 -40.15 -8.52 17.22
N THR A 556 -40.61 -8.04 16.06
CA THR A 556 -41.12 -8.90 14.98
C THR A 556 -40.00 -9.38 14.05
N THR A 557 -40.20 -10.55 13.44
CA THR A 557 -39.32 -11.11 12.40
C THR A 557 -40.16 -11.45 11.17
N GLU A 558 -39.68 -11.11 9.98
CA GLU A 558 -40.33 -11.41 8.72
C GLU A 558 -39.37 -12.19 7.80
N THR A 559 -39.90 -13.18 7.08
CA THR A 559 -39.15 -13.93 6.06
C THR A 559 -39.79 -13.72 4.70
N LEU A 560 -39.04 -13.14 3.77
CA LEU A 560 -39.47 -12.75 2.43
C LEU A 560 -38.80 -13.64 1.40
N LYS A 561 -39.61 -14.26 0.54
CA LYS A 561 -39.10 -15.02 -0.60
C LYS A 561 -38.66 -14.09 -1.71
N SER A 562 -37.60 -14.46 -2.44
CA SER A 562 -37.24 -13.80 -3.69
C SER A 562 -38.37 -13.94 -4.72
N LYS A 563 -38.54 -12.93 -5.57
CA LYS A 563 -39.48 -12.99 -6.70
C LYS A 563 -38.94 -13.86 -7.82
N GLU A 564 -37.62 -13.84 -7.99
CA GLU A 564 -36.85 -14.55 -9.00
C GLU A 564 -36.38 -15.90 -8.45
N LYS A 565 -36.14 -16.85 -9.35
CA LYS A 565 -35.46 -18.10 -9.03
C LYS A 565 -33.98 -17.95 -9.31
N VAL A 566 -33.15 -18.57 -8.48
CA VAL A 566 -31.70 -18.58 -8.66
C VAL A 566 -31.35 -19.40 -9.89
N SER A 567 -30.60 -18.80 -10.83
CA SER A 567 -30.02 -19.51 -11.97
C SER A 567 -28.73 -20.22 -11.56
N VAL A 568 -28.53 -21.43 -12.04
CA VAL A 568 -27.31 -22.22 -11.78
C VAL A 568 -26.14 -21.62 -12.56
N ASP A 569 -25.03 -21.39 -11.85
CA ASP A 569 -23.76 -20.86 -12.37
C ASP A 569 -23.84 -19.49 -13.08
N GLU A 570 -24.94 -18.75 -12.90
CA GLU A 570 -25.13 -17.39 -13.41
C GLU A 570 -25.48 -16.43 -12.27
N TRP A 571 -25.03 -15.18 -12.37
CA TRP A 571 -25.44 -14.12 -11.46
C TRP A 571 -26.93 -13.83 -11.65
N THR A 572 -27.67 -13.85 -10.54
CA THR A 572 -29.10 -13.52 -10.49
C THR A 572 -29.32 -12.44 -9.44
N THR A 573 -29.91 -11.31 -9.84
CA THR A 573 -30.36 -10.28 -8.90
C THR A 573 -31.76 -10.61 -8.40
N LEU A 574 -31.85 -10.98 -7.13
CA LEU A 574 -33.08 -11.29 -6.42
C LEU A 574 -33.69 -10.01 -5.87
N SER A 575 -35.02 -9.89 -5.94
CA SER A 575 -35.80 -8.78 -5.41
C SER A 575 -36.78 -9.27 -4.35
N TYR A 576 -36.92 -8.50 -3.25
CA TYR A 576 -37.81 -8.81 -2.14
C TYR A 576 -38.95 -7.77 -2.02
N ASP A 577 -40.18 -8.21 -1.75
CA ASP A 577 -41.31 -7.30 -1.52
C ASP A 577 -41.35 -6.82 -0.06
N VAL A 578 -40.72 -5.67 0.18
CA VAL A 578 -40.70 -5.00 1.50
C VAL A 578 -41.82 -3.96 1.67
N SER A 579 -42.73 -3.82 0.70
CA SER A 579 -43.73 -2.73 0.68
C SER A 579 -44.67 -2.74 1.89
N LYS A 580 -44.96 -3.93 2.46
CA LYS A 580 -45.80 -4.09 3.65
C LYS A 580 -45.08 -3.79 4.97
N LEU A 581 -43.78 -3.53 4.91
CA LEU A 581 -42.91 -3.29 6.06
C LEU A 581 -42.53 -1.81 6.20
N SER A 582 -43.09 -0.93 5.35
CA SER A 582 -42.95 0.53 5.46
C SER A 582 -43.29 1.02 6.87
N GLY A 583 -42.42 1.87 7.40
CA GLY A 583 -42.45 2.41 8.76
C GLY A 583 -41.80 1.55 9.84
N LYS A 584 -41.36 0.32 9.53
CA LYS A 584 -40.63 -0.51 10.50
C LYS A 584 -39.12 -0.26 10.43
N ALA A 585 -38.46 -0.26 11.60
CA ALA A 585 -37.01 -0.14 11.72
C ALA A 585 -36.34 -1.52 11.79
N ILE A 586 -35.55 -1.84 10.77
CA ILE A 586 -34.76 -3.07 10.69
C ILE A 586 -33.68 -3.03 11.76
N LYS A 587 -33.56 -4.14 12.48
CA LYS A 587 -32.55 -4.41 13.49
C LYS A 587 -31.46 -5.36 13.00
N ASN A 588 -31.83 -6.45 12.32
CA ASN A 588 -30.88 -7.38 11.73
C ASN A 588 -31.30 -7.77 10.32
N ILE A 589 -30.30 -8.00 9.46
CA ILE A 589 -30.47 -8.51 8.09
C ILE A 589 -29.76 -9.86 7.98
N SER A 590 -30.53 -10.90 7.64
CA SER A 590 -30.07 -12.28 7.50
C SER A 590 -30.62 -12.91 6.22
N TYR A 591 -30.03 -14.03 5.81
CA TYR A 591 -30.55 -14.84 4.70
C TYR A 591 -30.73 -16.29 5.14
N ALA A 592 -31.87 -16.89 4.80
CA ALA A 592 -32.14 -18.31 4.97
C ALA A 592 -31.99 -19.03 3.62
N ILE A 593 -31.05 -19.96 3.58
CA ILE A 593 -30.74 -20.78 2.40
C ILE A 593 -31.34 -22.16 2.59
N SER A 594 -32.05 -22.66 1.57
CA SER A 594 -32.55 -24.04 1.57
C SER A 594 -32.59 -24.64 0.17
N SER A 595 -32.59 -25.96 0.09
CA SER A 595 -32.74 -26.71 -1.16
C SER A 595 -33.83 -27.75 -0.97
N LYS A 596 -34.57 -28.03 -2.05
CA LYS A 596 -35.57 -29.11 -2.04
C LYS A 596 -34.95 -30.49 -2.07
N GLU A 597 -33.77 -30.59 -2.68
CA GLU A 597 -32.99 -31.81 -2.80
C GLU A 597 -31.76 -31.72 -1.88
N GLU A 598 -31.18 -32.87 -1.56
CA GLU A 598 -29.89 -32.93 -0.88
C GLU A 598 -28.79 -32.37 -1.80
N VAL A 599 -27.97 -31.47 -1.27
CA VAL A 599 -26.87 -30.83 -1.99
C VAL A 599 -25.56 -31.17 -1.29
N SER A 600 -24.64 -31.79 -2.03
CA SER A 600 -23.28 -32.06 -1.57
C SER A 600 -22.31 -31.04 -2.16
N GLY A 601 -21.69 -30.21 -1.32
CA GLY A 601 -20.68 -29.24 -1.75
C GLY A 601 -21.25 -28.04 -2.51
N LEU A 602 -22.34 -27.44 -2.01
CA LEU A 602 -22.88 -26.16 -2.49
C LEU A 602 -21.75 -25.12 -2.57
N ARG A 603 -21.70 -24.36 -3.67
CA ARG A 603 -20.90 -23.14 -3.81
C ARG A 603 -21.84 -22.00 -4.16
N LEU A 604 -21.97 -21.04 -3.27
CA LEU A 604 -22.83 -19.88 -3.47
C LEU A 604 -22.06 -18.60 -3.17
N SER A 605 -22.05 -17.65 -4.10
CA SER A 605 -21.44 -16.33 -3.94
C SER A 605 -22.54 -15.29 -3.75
N ILE A 606 -22.41 -14.43 -2.72
CA ILE A 606 -23.27 -13.26 -2.47
C ILE A 606 -22.46 -12.03 -2.85
N GLY A 607 -22.83 -11.37 -3.95
CA GLY A 607 -22.01 -10.35 -4.61
C GLY A 607 -22.49 -8.91 -4.48
N ASN A 608 -23.77 -8.70 -4.17
CA ASN A 608 -24.31 -7.36 -3.92
C ASN A 608 -25.50 -7.45 -2.97
N MET A 609 -25.68 -6.43 -2.13
CA MET A 609 -26.94 -6.14 -1.44
C MET A 609 -27.25 -4.65 -1.55
N THR A 610 -28.48 -4.32 -1.96
CA THR A 610 -28.93 -2.94 -2.13
C THR A 610 -30.28 -2.71 -1.46
N ILE A 611 -30.38 -1.64 -0.66
CA ILE A 611 -31.60 -1.16 -0.01
C ILE A 611 -31.71 0.33 -0.34
N ALA A 612 -32.59 0.68 -1.28
CA ALA A 612 -32.65 2.06 -1.79
C ALA A 612 -34.04 2.39 -2.36
N ARG A 613 -34.35 3.69 -2.42
CA ARG A 613 -35.44 4.24 -3.22
C ARG A 613 -34.90 4.61 -4.60
N GLU A 614 -35.77 4.59 -5.61
CA GLU A 614 -35.41 5.09 -6.95
C GLU A 614 -34.92 6.55 -6.93
N SER A 615 -35.42 7.36 -5.99
CA SER A 615 -35.00 8.75 -5.79
C SER A 615 -33.65 8.93 -5.11
N ASP A 616 -33.05 7.85 -4.59
CA ASP A 616 -31.74 7.91 -3.91
C ASP A 616 -30.58 7.86 -4.91
N ALA A 617 -30.85 7.43 -6.15
CA ALA A 617 -29.91 7.49 -7.26
C ALA A 617 -29.57 8.95 -7.58
N THR A 618 -28.29 9.27 -7.61
CA THR A 618 -27.82 10.60 -7.96
C THR A 618 -27.23 10.65 -9.36
N ASN A 619 -27.23 11.85 -9.95
CA ASN A 619 -26.58 12.06 -11.24
C ASN A 619 -25.08 12.25 -11.03
N ALA A 620 -24.31 11.20 -11.29
CA ALA A 620 -22.86 11.27 -11.32
C ALA A 620 -22.38 11.82 -12.67
N THR A 621 -21.47 12.80 -12.64
CA THR A 621 -20.91 13.39 -13.85
C THR A 621 -19.40 13.38 -13.87
N ALA A 622 -18.87 13.18 -15.07
CA ALA A 622 -17.49 13.43 -15.46
C ALA A 622 -17.48 14.31 -16.72
N SER A 623 -16.61 15.30 -16.74
CA SER A 623 -16.39 16.24 -17.83
C SER A 623 -14.95 16.76 -17.81
N ASN A 624 -14.49 17.40 -18.89
CA ASN A 624 -13.18 18.06 -18.91
C ASN A 624 -11.98 17.15 -18.52
N LEU A 625 -12.01 15.86 -18.91
CA LEU A 625 -10.88 14.95 -18.71
C LEU A 625 -9.62 15.50 -19.40
N LYS A 626 -8.51 15.50 -18.66
CA LYS A 626 -7.20 15.97 -19.11
C LYS A 626 -6.13 14.94 -18.77
N VAL A 627 -5.11 14.91 -19.62
CA VAL A 627 -3.82 14.29 -19.30
C VAL A 627 -2.93 15.41 -18.74
N GLU A 628 -2.72 15.42 -17.44
CA GLU A 628 -2.00 16.49 -16.71
C GLU A 628 -0.48 16.36 -16.87
N ASP A 629 0.01 15.13 -16.80
CA ASP A 629 1.43 14.80 -16.86
C ASP A 629 1.60 13.37 -17.35
N TYR A 630 2.69 13.11 -18.07
CA TYR A 630 3.10 11.77 -18.44
C TYR A 630 4.62 11.67 -18.53
N LEU A 631 5.13 10.52 -18.14
CA LEU A 631 6.55 10.19 -18.22
C LEU A 631 6.71 8.86 -18.94
N PHE A 632 7.45 8.83 -20.04
CA PHE A 632 7.77 7.61 -20.75
C PHE A 632 9.02 6.95 -20.18
N ASP A 633 9.08 5.63 -20.27
CA ASP A 633 10.33 4.92 -20.11
C ASP A 633 11.26 5.14 -21.33
N GLU A 634 12.51 4.68 -21.23
CA GLU A 634 13.55 4.98 -22.24
C GLU A 634 13.17 4.49 -23.65
N ASP A 635 12.45 3.37 -23.76
CA ASP A 635 11.99 2.81 -25.03
C ASP A 635 10.58 3.30 -25.45
N ALA A 636 9.98 4.16 -24.63
CA ALA A 636 8.60 4.62 -24.77
C ALA A 636 7.59 3.46 -24.91
N MET A 637 7.85 2.37 -24.20
CA MET A 637 6.99 1.20 -24.10
C MET A 637 6.04 1.26 -22.91
N TYR A 638 6.40 2.03 -21.88
CA TYR A 638 5.61 2.24 -20.69
C TYR A 638 5.47 3.74 -20.37
N ALA A 639 4.33 4.14 -19.83
CA ALA A 639 4.08 5.51 -19.39
C ALA A 639 3.54 5.57 -17.96
N GLY A 640 4.06 6.48 -17.14
CA GLY A 640 3.38 6.91 -15.91
C GLY A 640 2.45 8.06 -16.26
N VAL A 641 1.15 7.90 -16.08
CA VAL A 641 0.14 8.85 -16.61
C VAL A 641 -0.69 9.43 -15.48
N LYS A 642 -0.78 10.76 -15.43
CA LYS A 642 -1.63 11.53 -14.51
C LYS A 642 -2.83 12.09 -15.26
N LEU A 643 -4.02 11.73 -14.79
CA LEU A 643 -5.30 12.20 -15.30
C LEU A 643 -6.00 13.08 -14.26
N SER A 644 -6.75 14.08 -14.73
CA SER A 644 -7.68 14.88 -13.93
C SER A 644 -8.96 15.16 -14.70
N TRP A 645 -10.06 15.45 -14.01
CA TRP A 645 -11.32 15.84 -14.63
C TRP A 645 -12.14 16.75 -13.71
N GLU A 646 -13.27 17.24 -14.21
CA GLU A 646 -14.31 17.88 -13.40
C GLU A 646 -15.47 16.88 -13.22
N GLY A 647 -16.00 16.78 -12.01
CA GLY A 647 -17.10 15.87 -11.73
C GLY A 647 -17.67 16.01 -10.32
N ASN A 648 -18.75 15.28 -10.06
CA ASN A 648 -19.51 15.33 -8.81
C ASN A 648 -19.95 13.94 -8.34
N ALA A 649 -19.11 12.91 -8.43
CA ALA A 649 -19.42 11.65 -7.77
C ALA A 649 -19.66 11.96 -6.28
N ASP A 650 -20.86 11.66 -5.78
CA ASP A 650 -21.22 11.94 -4.38
C ASP A 650 -20.34 11.12 -3.42
N SER A 651 -20.51 11.32 -2.12
CA SER A 651 -19.65 10.74 -1.05
C SER A 651 -19.47 9.20 -1.09
N ASN A 652 -20.29 8.46 -1.84
CA ASN A 652 -20.17 7.01 -2.05
C ASN A 652 -20.14 6.60 -3.54
N GLY A 653 -20.02 7.56 -4.46
CA GLY A 653 -19.76 7.30 -5.87
C GLY A 653 -18.26 7.19 -6.16
N HIS A 654 -17.93 6.91 -7.41
CA HIS A 654 -16.55 6.81 -7.88
C HIS A 654 -16.48 7.02 -9.39
N TYR A 655 -15.28 6.86 -9.94
CA TYR A 655 -15.00 6.93 -11.36
C TYR A 655 -14.34 5.65 -11.83
N GLU A 656 -14.77 5.16 -12.98
CA GLU A 656 -14.14 4.05 -13.70
C GLU A 656 -13.29 4.62 -14.83
N ILE A 657 -12.04 4.18 -14.92
CA ILE A 657 -11.07 4.68 -15.89
C ILE A 657 -10.80 3.58 -16.90
N TYR A 658 -10.90 3.94 -18.18
CA TYR A 658 -10.74 3.03 -19.30
C TYR A 658 -9.73 3.55 -20.31
N GLN A 659 -9.01 2.62 -20.94
CA GLN A 659 -8.42 2.81 -22.27
C GLN A 659 -9.44 2.38 -23.33
N ILE A 660 -9.62 3.19 -24.36
CA ILE A 660 -10.43 2.83 -25.54
C ILE A 660 -9.52 2.24 -26.60
N ASN A 661 -9.78 0.97 -26.93
CA ASN A 661 -9.01 0.18 -27.89
C ASN A 661 -9.38 0.55 -29.34
N GLN A 662 -8.55 0.14 -30.29
CA GLN A 662 -8.75 0.46 -31.72
C GLN A 662 -10.07 -0.08 -32.30
N ASP A 663 -10.58 -1.19 -31.75
CA ASP A 663 -11.86 -1.79 -32.14
C ASP A 663 -13.08 -1.15 -31.47
N GLY A 664 -12.86 -0.15 -30.60
CA GLY A 664 -13.89 0.56 -29.85
C GLY A 664 -14.29 -0.08 -28.52
N THR A 665 -13.72 -1.24 -28.17
CA THR A 665 -13.91 -1.85 -26.83
C THR A 665 -13.13 -1.07 -25.76
N LYS A 666 -13.48 -1.32 -24.49
CA LYS A 666 -12.84 -0.68 -23.34
C LYS A 666 -11.98 -1.66 -22.56
N SER A 667 -10.76 -1.27 -22.25
CA SER A 667 -9.88 -1.95 -21.29
C SER A 667 -9.87 -1.17 -19.97
N PHE A 668 -10.21 -1.85 -18.87
CA PHE A 668 -10.30 -1.27 -17.55
C PHE A 668 -8.90 -0.97 -16.97
N LEU A 669 -8.67 0.29 -16.61
CA LEU A 669 -7.40 0.75 -16.03
C LEU A 669 -7.46 0.87 -14.51
N GLY A 670 -8.63 1.05 -13.92
CA GLY A 670 -8.79 1.20 -12.48
C GLY A 670 -9.99 2.07 -12.10
N THR A 671 -10.04 2.42 -10.82
CA THR A 671 -11.07 3.28 -10.23
C THR A 671 -10.45 4.42 -9.43
N SER A 672 -11.19 5.50 -9.28
CA SER A 672 -10.84 6.62 -8.40
C SER A 672 -12.05 7.13 -7.64
N ALA A 673 -11.89 7.42 -6.36
CA ALA A 673 -12.91 8.10 -5.54
C ALA A 673 -12.81 9.64 -5.62
N THR A 674 -11.77 10.17 -6.27
CA THR A 674 -11.53 11.61 -6.47
C THR A 674 -11.53 11.92 -7.97
N THR A 675 -11.39 13.20 -8.33
CA THR A 675 -11.38 13.68 -9.71
C THR A 675 -9.99 13.63 -10.37
N ALA A 676 -9.15 12.74 -9.90
CA ALA A 676 -7.79 12.53 -10.38
C ALA A 676 -7.42 11.03 -10.32
N PHE A 677 -6.57 10.57 -11.23
CA PHE A 677 -6.11 9.18 -11.28
C PHE A 677 -4.69 9.09 -11.82
N PHE A 678 -3.88 8.23 -11.22
CA PHE A 678 -2.54 7.89 -11.72
C PHE A 678 -2.49 6.44 -12.17
N TYR A 679 -2.01 6.20 -13.38
CA TYR A 679 -1.67 4.85 -13.86
C TYR A 679 -0.15 4.67 -13.88
N ASN A 680 0.36 3.70 -13.11
CA ASN A 680 1.77 3.34 -13.12
C ASN A 680 2.08 2.39 -14.28
N ALA A 681 3.06 2.75 -15.11
CA ALA A 681 3.59 1.89 -16.17
C ALA A 681 2.52 1.34 -17.14
N LEU A 682 1.68 2.23 -17.68
CA LEU A 682 0.74 1.93 -18.75
C LEU A 682 1.50 1.38 -19.96
N PRO A 683 1.23 0.17 -20.46
CA PRO A 683 1.90 -0.34 -21.64
C PRO A 683 1.39 0.34 -22.92
N ARG A 684 2.27 0.55 -23.90
CA ARG A 684 1.87 0.95 -25.25
C ARG A 684 1.08 -0.17 -25.93
N GLU A 685 -0.04 0.18 -26.55
CA GLU A 685 -0.89 -0.77 -27.29
C GLU A 685 -0.40 -0.94 -28.74
N GLY A 686 0.24 -2.09 -29.01
CA GLY A 686 0.67 -2.46 -30.36
C GLY A 686 1.56 -1.40 -31.03
N GLU A 687 1.27 -1.08 -32.28
CA GLU A 687 1.97 -0.03 -33.06
C GLU A 687 1.29 1.35 -32.95
N SER A 688 0.32 1.51 -32.04
CA SER A 688 -0.36 2.80 -31.85
C SER A 688 0.58 3.81 -31.21
N ASN A 689 0.61 5.03 -31.77
CA ASN A 689 1.26 6.18 -31.13
C ASN A 689 0.27 7.00 -30.29
N GLN A 690 -0.92 6.48 -30.01
CA GLN A 690 -1.95 7.17 -29.23
C GLN A 690 -2.61 6.22 -28.23
N THR A 691 -2.90 6.75 -27.05
CA THR A 691 -3.83 6.14 -26.10
C THR A 691 -5.01 7.08 -25.86
N ASN A 692 -6.22 6.56 -26.03
CA ASN A 692 -7.45 7.28 -25.73
C ASN A 692 -7.99 6.81 -24.38
N PHE A 693 -8.25 7.76 -23.49
CA PHE A 693 -8.82 7.52 -22.18
C PHE A 693 -10.30 7.88 -22.15
N GLU A 694 -11.07 7.15 -21.36
CA GLU A 694 -12.42 7.51 -20.95
C GLU A 694 -12.57 7.36 -19.45
N VAL A 695 -13.13 8.38 -18.81
CA VAL A 695 -13.54 8.33 -17.40
C VAL A 695 -15.06 8.34 -17.37
N VAL A 696 -15.65 7.35 -16.68
CA VAL A 696 -17.09 7.21 -16.49
C VAL A 696 -17.41 7.44 -15.01
N ALA A 697 -18.30 8.37 -14.71
CA ALA A 697 -18.76 8.58 -13.35
C ALA A 697 -19.76 7.49 -12.94
N VAL A 698 -19.68 7.01 -11.71
CA VAL A 698 -20.57 5.99 -11.13
C VAL A 698 -21.17 6.56 -9.85
N ASN A 699 -22.49 6.48 -9.71
CA ASN A 699 -23.19 7.03 -8.55
C ASN A 699 -23.12 6.09 -7.33
N ASN A 700 -23.70 6.56 -6.23
CA ASN A 700 -23.81 5.84 -4.96
C ASN A 700 -24.60 4.51 -5.01
N LEU A 701 -25.27 4.21 -6.13
CA LEU A 701 -26.00 2.97 -6.40
C LEU A 701 -25.37 2.17 -7.55
N GLY A 702 -24.12 2.44 -7.92
CA GLY A 702 -23.40 1.68 -8.95
C GLY A 702 -23.85 1.97 -10.38
N GLU A 703 -24.69 2.99 -10.60
CA GLU A 703 -25.18 3.32 -11.94
C GLU A 703 -24.20 4.27 -12.65
N GLN A 704 -23.87 3.96 -13.90
CA GLN A 704 -23.01 4.80 -14.73
C GLN A 704 -23.74 6.08 -15.19
N GLY A 705 -23.09 7.23 -14.97
CA GLY A 705 -23.51 8.56 -15.38
C GLY A 705 -22.81 9.05 -16.65
N THR A 706 -22.43 10.34 -16.70
CA THR A 706 -21.73 10.89 -17.88
C THR A 706 -20.27 10.44 -17.94
N SER A 707 -19.69 10.50 -19.14
CA SER A 707 -18.27 10.22 -19.37
C SER A 707 -17.53 11.39 -20.01
N ALA A 708 -16.20 11.40 -19.83
CA ALA A 708 -15.28 12.34 -20.43
C ALA A 708 -14.11 11.60 -21.07
N LYS A 709 -13.52 12.18 -22.14
CA LYS A 709 -12.45 11.54 -22.91
C LYS A 709 -11.26 12.47 -23.09
N ALA A 710 -10.07 11.88 -23.17
CA ALA A 710 -8.82 12.58 -23.46
C ALA A 710 -7.87 11.64 -24.24
N THR A 711 -6.85 12.21 -24.87
CA THR A 711 -5.86 11.45 -25.67
C THR A 711 -4.46 11.84 -25.22
N MET A 712 -3.59 10.84 -25.11
CA MET A 712 -2.14 10.99 -24.95
C MET A 712 -1.43 10.52 -26.22
N GLU A 713 -0.45 11.28 -26.65
CA GLU A 713 0.44 10.92 -27.75
C GLU A 713 1.71 10.25 -27.20
N TRP A 714 2.08 9.13 -27.79
CA TRP A 714 3.33 8.44 -27.52
C TRP A 714 4.44 8.95 -28.45
N PRO A 715 5.70 8.98 -27.99
CA PRO A 715 6.85 9.17 -28.87
C PRO A 715 6.89 8.10 -29.95
N ASP A 716 7.35 8.43 -31.15
CA ASP A 716 7.58 7.39 -32.15
C ASP A 716 8.71 6.46 -31.68
N ASN A 717 8.41 5.17 -31.53
CA ASN A 717 9.36 4.13 -31.17
C ASN A 717 9.53 3.08 -32.28
N SER A 718 9.15 3.41 -33.52
CA SER A 718 9.27 2.49 -34.66
C SER A 718 10.72 2.22 -35.05
N MET A 719 11.60 3.21 -34.94
CA MET A 719 13.04 3.09 -35.17
C MET A 719 13.75 2.47 -33.95
N PRO A 720 14.78 1.61 -34.14
CA PRO A 720 15.59 1.12 -33.04
C PRO A 720 16.51 2.23 -32.51
N LYS A 721 16.91 2.12 -31.24
CA LYS A 721 17.98 2.89 -30.63
C LYS A 721 19.19 1.99 -30.48
N ALA A 722 20.37 2.49 -30.83
CA ALA A 722 21.62 1.78 -30.65
C ALA A 722 22.35 2.34 -29.41
N GLU A 723 22.72 1.47 -28.47
CA GLU A 723 23.53 1.82 -27.30
C GLU A 723 24.33 0.58 -26.85
N PHE A 724 25.50 0.78 -26.21
CA PHE A 724 26.30 -0.32 -25.67
C PHE A 724 27.16 0.08 -24.47
N SER A 725 27.47 -0.88 -23.61
CA SER A 725 28.50 -0.76 -22.57
C SER A 725 29.72 -1.63 -22.86
N VAL A 726 30.83 -1.31 -22.21
CA VAL A 726 32.12 -1.97 -22.40
C VAL A 726 32.60 -2.52 -21.06
N SER A 727 33.05 -3.76 -21.03
CA SER A 727 33.56 -4.38 -19.78
C SER A 727 34.79 -3.66 -19.22
N ARG A 728 35.71 -3.20 -20.07
CA ARG A 728 36.90 -2.40 -19.72
C ARG A 728 37.30 -1.51 -20.89
N THR A 729 37.63 -0.26 -20.62
CA THR A 729 38.01 0.75 -21.64
C THR A 729 39.50 1.06 -21.62
N LEU A 730 40.23 0.70 -20.57
CA LEU A 730 41.69 0.77 -20.49
C LEU A 730 42.27 -0.63 -20.25
N VAL A 731 42.99 -1.15 -21.24
CA VAL A 731 43.42 -2.56 -21.27
C VAL A 731 44.84 -2.74 -21.81
N ALA A 732 45.48 -3.86 -21.48
CA ALA A 732 46.78 -4.21 -22.05
C ALA A 732 46.64 -4.77 -23.48
N PRO A 733 47.69 -4.71 -24.32
CA PRO A 733 47.65 -5.29 -25.65
C PRO A 733 47.25 -6.76 -25.64
N GLY A 734 46.20 -7.10 -26.39
CA GLY A 734 45.68 -8.46 -26.54
C GLY A 734 44.70 -8.92 -25.45
N ASP A 735 44.38 -8.09 -24.45
CA ASP A 735 43.33 -8.39 -23.48
C ASP A 735 41.94 -8.44 -24.14
N ASP A 736 41.12 -9.38 -23.68
CA ASP A 736 39.74 -9.53 -24.15
C ASP A 736 38.83 -8.45 -23.55
N VAL A 737 38.08 -7.77 -24.42
CA VAL A 737 37.07 -6.76 -24.08
C VAL A 737 35.71 -7.24 -24.56
N THR A 738 34.80 -7.44 -23.62
CA THR A 738 33.39 -7.73 -23.91
C THR A 738 32.59 -6.43 -24.09
N PHE A 739 31.78 -6.39 -25.14
CA PHE A 739 30.84 -5.31 -25.46
C PHE A 739 29.41 -5.80 -25.26
N THR A 740 28.64 -5.12 -24.43
CA THR A 740 27.25 -5.49 -24.12
C THR A 740 26.30 -4.57 -24.88
N ASN A 741 25.45 -5.15 -25.71
CA ASN A 741 24.40 -4.42 -26.41
C ASN A 741 23.31 -3.94 -25.43
N LEU A 742 23.02 -2.64 -25.46
CA LEU A 742 21.96 -1.96 -24.70
C LEU A 742 20.94 -1.29 -25.63
N SER A 743 20.90 -1.69 -26.91
CA SER A 743 19.93 -1.20 -27.88
C SER A 743 18.49 -1.48 -27.44
N SER A 744 17.55 -0.67 -27.90
CA SER A 744 16.13 -0.78 -27.55
C SER A 744 15.53 -2.13 -27.95
N GLN A 745 14.51 -2.59 -27.22
CA GLN A 745 13.93 -3.94 -27.38
C GLN A 745 13.35 -4.24 -28.78
N ASN A 746 13.00 -3.20 -29.55
CA ASN A 746 12.49 -3.32 -30.91
C ASN A 746 13.58 -3.52 -31.98
N ALA A 747 14.86 -3.62 -31.60
CA ALA A 747 15.96 -3.94 -32.50
C ALA A 747 16.03 -5.46 -32.75
N GLU A 748 16.10 -5.85 -34.03
CA GLU A 748 16.07 -7.25 -34.49
C GLU A 748 17.45 -7.74 -34.96
N GLU A 749 18.29 -6.84 -35.47
CA GLU A 749 19.63 -7.16 -35.98
C GLU A 749 20.69 -6.17 -35.46
N PHE A 750 21.92 -6.65 -35.29
CA PHE A 750 23.05 -5.87 -34.78
C PHE A 750 24.28 -6.03 -35.67
N VAL A 751 24.97 -4.92 -35.95
CA VAL A 751 26.23 -4.90 -36.69
C VAL A 751 27.22 -4.03 -35.94
N TRP A 752 28.32 -4.64 -35.50
CA TRP A 752 29.42 -3.97 -34.83
C TRP A 752 30.58 -3.71 -35.78
N GLU A 753 31.26 -2.58 -35.59
CA GLU A 753 32.52 -2.24 -36.25
C GLU A 753 33.57 -1.88 -35.19
N PHE A 754 34.70 -2.60 -35.20
CA PHE A 754 35.82 -2.46 -34.27
C PHE A 754 37.09 -2.09 -35.06
N LYS A 755 37.17 -0.85 -35.51
CA LYS A 755 38.26 -0.41 -36.40
C LYS A 755 39.63 -0.61 -35.73
N GLY A 756 40.50 -1.44 -36.32
CA GLY A 756 41.85 -1.71 -35.80
C GLY A 756 41.94 -2.83 -34.75
N ALA A 757 40.84 -3.53 -34.47
CA ALA A 757 40.82 -4.73 -33.64
C ALA A 757 41.29 -5.99 -34.39
N ASN A 758 41.46 -7.09 -33.66
CA ASN A 758 41.72 -8.41 -34.26
C ASN A 758 40.55 -8.92 -35.13
N ILE A 759 39.32 -8.58 -34.74
CA ILE A 759 38.06 -8.86 -35.42
C ILE A 759 37.39 -7.51 -35.67
N GLU A 760 37.41 -7.04 -36.91
CA GLU A 760 36.94 -5.68 -37.24
C GLU A 760 35.41 -5.53 -37.32
N SER A 761 34.65 -6.63 -37.31
CA SER A 761 33.18 -6.58 -37.32
C SER A 761 32.55 -7.81 -36.66
N SER A 762 31.38 -7.65 -36.05
CA SER A 762 30.58 -8.77 -35.50
C SER A 762 29.08 -8.54 -35.69
N THR A 763 28.29 -9.61 -35.67
CA THR A 763 26.82 -9.58 -35.60
C THR A 763 26.30 -10.22 -34.30
N ASP A 764 27.19 -10.60 -33.39
CA ASP A 764 26.81 -11.17 -32.11
C ASP A 764 26.13 -10.11 -31.24
N VAL A 765 25.18 -10.52 -30.39
CA VAL A 765 24.53 -9.60 -29.45
C VAL A 765 25.53 -9.03 -28.44
N THR A 766 26.50 -9.85 -28.02
CA THR A 766 27.54 -9.47 -27.05
C THR A 766 28.89 -10.02 -27.51
N PRO A 767 29.62 -9.32 -28.38
CA PRO A 767 30.92 -9.78 -28.87
C PRO A 767 32.04 -9.57 -27.84
N THR A 768 33.04 -10.43 -27.87
CA THR A 768 34.31 -10.27 -27.15
C THR A 768 35.44 -10.08 -28.17
N ILE A 769 36.16 -8.97 -28.06
CA ILE A 769 37.13 -8.47 -29.05
C ILE A 769 38.43 -8.10 -28.33
N ASN A 770 39.57 -8.21 -29.00
CA ASN A 770 40.84 -7.70 -28.47
C ASN A 770 41.59 -6.82 -29.47
N PHE A 771 42.47 -5.98 -28.92
CA PHE A 771 43.24 -4.99 -29.66
C PHE A 771 44.72 -5.23 -29.40
N ALA A 772 45.47 -5.58 -30.43
CA ALA A 772 46.82 -6.13 -30.29
C ALA A 772 47.94 -5.08 -30.14
N GLU A 773 47.67 -3.83 -30.52
CA GLU A 773 48.67 -2.76 -30.54
C GLU A 773 48.24 -1.63 -29.57
N GLU A 774 49.21 -0.88 -29.05
CA GLU A 774 48.88 0.32 -28.26
C GLU A 774 48.22 1.38 -29.14
N GLY A 775 47.21 2.05 -28.58
CA GLY A 775 46.47 3.07 -29.30
C GLY A 775 45.10 3.35 -28.70
N VAL A 776 44.38 4.26 -29.32
CA VAL A 776 42.97 4.55 -29.02
C VAL A 776 42.10 4.06 -30.17
N TYR A 777 40.98 3.42 -29.85
CA TYR A 777 40.12 2.76 -30.82
C TYR A 777 38.66 3.19 -30.68
N THR A 778 38.02 3.38 -31.83
CA THR A 778 36.61 3.74 -31.96
C THR A 778 35.77 2.49 -32.23
N VAL A 779 34.60 2.43 -31.60
CA VAL A 779 33.65 1.33 -31.78
C VAL A 779 32.29 1.88 -32.21
N THR A 780 31.70 1.24 -33.20
CA THR A 780 30.34 1.56 -33.69
C THR A 780 29.43 0.34 -33.55
N LEU A 781 28.22 0.54 -33.06
CA LEU A 781 27.13 -0.42 -33.08
C LEU A 781 26.00 0.13 -33.95
N THR A 782 25.50 -0.67 -34.88
CA THR A 782 24.30 -0.40 -35.66
C THR A 782 23.20 -1.38 -35.28
N ALA A 783 22.06 -0.87 -34.84
CA ALA A 783 20.85 -1.64 -34.54
C ALA A 783 19.84 -1.46 -35.69
N LYS A 784 19.15 -2.54 -36.10
CA LYS A 784 18.21 -2.53 -37.22
C LYS A 784 16.91 -3.24 -36.89
N ASN A 785 15.83 -2.79 -37.52
CA ASN A 785 14.56 -3.51 -37.59
C ASN A 785 13.87 -3.19 -38.93
N LYS A 786 12.63 -3.66 -39.12
CA LYS A 786 11.84 -3.41 -40.35
C LYS A 786 11.64 -1.91 -40.70
N SER A 787 11.71 -1.01 -39.72
CA SER A 787 11.48 0.42 -39.89
C SER A 787 12.74 1.17 -40.34
N GLY A 788 13.93 0.64 -40.04
CA GLY A 788 15.21 1.23 -40.43
C GLY A 788 16.39 0.80 -39.57
N GLU A 789 17.48 1.55 -39.67
CA GLU A 789 18.73 1.33 -38.92
C GLU A 789 19.22 2.62 -38.25
N VAL A 790 19.81 2.48 -37.06
CA VAL A 790 20.43 3.57 -36.30
C VAL A 790 21.78 3.10 -35.77
N SER A 791 22.79 3.96 -35.80
CA SER A 791 24.13 3.66 -35.31
C SER A 791 24.53 4.58 -34.15
N VAL A 792 25.26 4.03 -33.19
CA VAL A 792 25.98 4.77 -32.15
C VAL A 792 27.48 4.53 -32.31
N THR A 793 28.26 5.59 -32.28
CA THR A 793 29.73 5.54 -32.38
C THR A 793 30.32 6.18 -31.13
N LYS A 794 31.11 5.41 -30.37
CA LYS A 794 31.90 5.93 -29.24
C LYS A 794 33.35 6.07 -29.68
N GLU A 795 33.75 7.32 -29.94
CA GLU A 795 35.10 7.67 -30.40
C GLU A 795 36.13 7.47 -29.29
N GLU A 796 37.26 6.85 -29.62
CA GLU A 796 38.39 6.65 -28.71
C GLU A 796 38.01 5.94 -27.39
N ILE A 797 36.97 5.11 -27.40
CA ILE A 797 36.40 4.46 -26.20
C ILE A 797 37.32 3.40 -25.60
N ILE A 798 38.14 2.73 -26.42
CA ILE A 798 39.16 1.78 -25.94
C ILE A 798 40.52 2.43 -26.03
N THR A 799 41.26 2.42 -24.92
CA THR A 799 42.67 2.77 -24.84
C THR A 799 43.47 1.52 -24.52
N VAL A 800 44.40 1.16 -25.39
CA VAL A 800 45.32 0.04 -25.21
C VAL A 800 46.67 0.59 -24.81
N SER A 801 47.17 0.16 -23.65
CA SER A 801 48.47 0.57 -23.12
C SER A 801 49.16 -0.57 -22.39
N ASN A 802 50.46 -0.75 -22.61
CA ASN A 802 51.29 -1.68 -21.84
C ASN A 802 51.32 -1.34 -20.34
N ALA A 803 50.96 -0.12 -19.94
CA ALA A 803 50.83 0.26 -18.53
C ALA A 803 49.56 -0.32 -17.88
N ALA A 804 48.55 -0.69 -18.66
CA ALA A 804 47.24 -1.14 -18.19
C ALA A 804 47.17 -2.63 -17.80
N THR A 805 48.29 -3.21 -17.37
CA THR A 805 48.35 -4.63 -16.94
C THR A 805 47.43 -4.95 -15.75
N GLU A 806 47.21 -3.98 -14.85
CA GLU A 806 46.26 -4.05 -13.75
C GLU A 806 45.77 -2.63 -13.44
N LEU A 807 44.47 -2.45 -13.20
CA LEU A 807 43.93 -1.18 -12.70
C LEU A 807 43.86 -1.24 -11.18
N VAL A 808 44.37 -0.23 -10.50
CA VAL A 808 44.40 -0.17 -9.04
C VAL A 808 43.31 0.75 -8.49
N ASN A 809 42.90 0.54 -7.23
CA ASN A 809 42.02 1.46 -6.52
C ASN A 809 42.79 2.72 -6.11
N LEU A 810 42.51 3.85 -6.77
CA LEU A 810 43.17 5.13 -6.54
C LEU A 810 42.46 5.97 -5.48
N SER A 811 41.22 5.65 -5.10
CA SER A 811 40.43 6.41 -4.12
C SER A 811 40.64 5.97 -2.67
N GLU A 812 41.24 4.80 -2.42
CA GLU A 812 41.39 4.26 -1.06
C GLU A 812 42.12 5.24 -0.12
N GLY A 813 41.45 5.62 0.97
CA GLY A 813 41.96 6.54 1.98
C GLY A 813 42.17 7.99 1.50
N LYS A 814 41.61 8.36 0.35
CA LYS A 814 41.72 9.72 -0.20
C LYS A 814 40.79 10.72 0.48
N ALA A 815 41.06 12.00 0.27
CA ALA A 815 40.25 13.07 0.82
C ALA A 815 38.89 13.12 0.13
N THR A 816 37.83 13.31 0.92
CA THR A 816 36.45 13.39 0.43
C THR A 816 35.76 14.65 0.92
N GLU A 817 34.87 15.17 0.06
CA GLU A 817 33.92 16.24 0.37
C GLU A 817 32.54 15.79 -0.09
N ALA A 818 31.48 16.09 0.66
CA ALA A 818 30.13 15.69 0.28
C ALA A 818 29.09 16.76 0.60
N SER A 819 27.97 16.69 -0.11
CA SER A 819 26.76 17.49 0.11
C SER A 819 26.24 17.48 1.56
N GLY A 820 26.48 16.39 2.28
CA GLY A 820 26.12 16.22 3.69
C GLY A 820 26.38 14.80 4.17
N PHE A 821 26.11 14.56 5.45
CA PHE A 821 26.07 13.22 6.02
C PHE A 821 25.22 13.21 7.30
N VAL A 822 24.64 12.06 7.66
CA VAL A 822 23.67 11.98 8.76
C VAL A 822 24.30 12.04 10.16
N ASN A 823 25.49 11.49 10.34
CA ASN A 823 26.27 11.56 11.59
C ASN A 823 27.75 11.17 11.36
N ASN A 824 28.62 11.43 12.34
CA ASN A 824 30.07 11.19 12.23
C ASN A 824 30.48 9.73 11.93
N ASN A 825 29.63 8.73 12.17
CA ASN A 825 29.89 7.33 11.83
C ASN A 825 29.44 6.96 10.40
N GLU A 826 28.81 7.89 9.68
CA GLU A 826 28.37 7.71 8.29
C GLU A 826 28.88 8.85 7.37
N ALA A 827 30.02 9.42 7.75
CA ALA A 827 30.72 10.51 7.06
C ALA A 827 31.38 10.04 5.74
N PRO A 828 31.64 10.95 4.78
CA PRO A 828 32.00 10.60 3.41
C PRO A 828 33.29 9.80 3.24
N GLN A 829 34.25 9.88 4.18
CA GLN A 829 35.47 9.08 4.11
C GLN A 829 35.22 7.56 4.19
N PHE A 830 34.07 7.14 4.73
CA PHE A 830 33.70 5.73 4.80
C PHE A 830 33.25 5.14 3.48
N ALA A 831 33.03 5.95 2.44
CA ALA A 831 32.78 5.45 1.08
C ALA A 831 34.09 5.15 0.32
N VAL A 832 35.27 5.37 0.91
CA VAL A 832 36.57 5.14 0.25
C VAL A 832 37.57 4.49 1.20
N ASP A 833 37.11 3.81 2.25
CA ASP A 833 37.97 3.19 3.26
C ASP A 833 38.27 1.70 2.98
N GLY A 834 37.70 1.15 1.90
CA GLY A 834 37.91 -0.24 1.49
C GLY A 834 37.07 -1.25 2.27
N LEU A 835 36.09 -0.82 3.06
CA LEU A 835 35.26 -1.66 3.90
C LEU A 835 33.80 -1.69 3.42
N LEU A 836 33.09 -2.77 3.72
CA LEU A 836 31.65 -2.92 3.41
C LEU A 836 30.79 -2.95 4.68
N ASP A 837 31.37 -2.67 5.85
CA ASP A 837 30.65 -2.54 7.12
C ASP A 837 30.55 -1.09 7.62
N THR A 838 31.15 -0.15 6.90
CA THR A 838 31.04 1.31 7.04
C THR A 838 30.40 1.88 5.76
N LYS A 839 29.79 3.07 5.84
CA LYS A 839 29.15 3.71 4.67
C LYS A 839 29.16 5.23 4.78
N TRP A 840 29.09 5.90 3.64
CA TRP A 840 28.60 7.28 3.56
C TRP A 840 27.07 7.28 3.43
N CYS A 841 26.41 8.10 4.24
CA CYS A 841 24.96 8.26 4.21
C CYS A 841 24.55 9.72 4.36
N ALA A 842 23.69 10.21 3.46
CA ALA A 842 23.13 11.56 3.51
C ALA A 842 21.63 11.54 3.23
N THR A 843 20.86 12.40 3.91
CA THR A 843 19.40 12.55 3.78
C THR A 843 19.02 13.97 3.37
N GLY A 844 17.77 14.19 2.98
CA GLY A 844 17.26 15.48 2.51
C GLY A 844 17.04 15.50 1.00
N THR A 845 16.90 16.69 0.42
CA THR A 845 16.58 16.84 -1.00
C THR A 845 17.76 16.44 -1.89
N ALA A 846 17.59 15.38 -2.68
CA ALA A 846 18.53 14.98 -3.74
C ALA A 846 18.69 16.11 -4.79
N PRO A 847 19.83 16.19 -5.50
CA PRO A 847 20.92 15.20 -5.56
C PRO A 847 21.87 15.27 -4.36
N HIS A 848 22.31 14.08 -3.91
CA HIS A 848 23.40 13.95 -2.94
C HIS A 848 24.70 13.67 -3.67
N TRP A 849 25.76 14.42 -3.39
CA TRP A 849 27.04 14.25 -4.08
C TRP A 849 28.20 14.01 -3.11
N ILE A 850 29.21 13.30 -3.59
CA ILE A 850 30.53 13.11 -2.97
C ILE A 850 31.62 13.38 -4.03
N VAL A 851 32.64 14.15 -3.66
CA VAL A 851 33.84 14.43 -4.43
C VAL A 851 35.02 13.72 -3.76
N ILE A 852 35.83 13.03 -4.55
CA ILE A 852 37.05 12.33 -4.13
C ILE A 852 38.24 13.02 -4.79
N ASP A 853 39.20 13.50 -4.00
CA ASP A 853 40.46 14.06 -4.48
C ASP A 853 41.57 13.00 -4.46
N LEU A 854 41.97 12.52 -5.64
CA LEU A 854 43.01 11.52 -5.81
C LEU A 854 44.41 12.04 -5.38
N GLY A 855 44.57 13.35 -5.21
CA GLY A 855 45.77 14.05 -4.73
C GLY A 855 46.72 14.50 -5.84
N GLU A 856 46.61 13.92 -7.03
CA GLU A 856 47.32 14.33 -8.25
C GLU A 856 46.56 13.83 -9.49
N LEU A 857 46.95 14.31 -10.68
CA LEU A 857 46.38 13.83 -11.94
C LEU A 857 46.72 12.35 -12.16
N LYS A 858 45.68 11.54 -12.38
CA LYS A 858 45.75 10.12 -12.71
C LYS A 858 44.98 9.82 -13.98
N THR A 859 45.41 8.81 -14.73
CA THR A 859 44.62 8.26 -15.83
C THR A 859 43.62 7.25 -15.27
N ILE A 860 42.34 7.57 -15.34
CA ILE A 860 41.25 6.75 -14.81
C ILE A 860 40.28 6.35 -15.93
N SER A 861 39.57 5.25 -15.75
CA SER A 861 38.63 4.74 -16.77
C SER A 861 37.47 3.93 -16.21
N GLU A 862 37.44 3.69 -14.90
CA GLU A 862 36.47 2.82 -14.25
C GLU A 862 36.16 3.35 -12.84
N VAL A 863 34.88 3.26 -12.46
CA VAL A 863 34.44 3.45 -11.08
C VAL A 863 33.62 2.23 -10.68
N TYR A 864 34.04 1.55 -9.61
CA TYR A 864 33.23 0.53 -8.95
C TYR A 864 32.49 1.17 -7.77
N MET A 865 31.22 0.81 -7.58
CA MET A 865 30.46 1.21 -6.40
C MET A 865 29.76 0.04 -5.73
N ALA A 866 29.77 0.05 -4.40
CA ALA A 866 28.97 -0.81 -3.56
C ALA A 866 27.80 -0.01 -2.96
N HIS A 867 26.58 -0.37 -3.35
CA HIS A 867 25.35 0.24 -2.86
C HIS A 867 24.87 -0.44 -1.57
N ALA A 868 23.73 0.01 -1.04
CA ALA A 868 23.18 -0.43 0.25
C ALA A 868 23.13 -1.97 0.44
N GLU A 869 22.66 -2.71 -0.56
CA GLU A 869 22.55 -4.17 -0.49
C GLU A 869 23.91 -4.87 -0.36
N ALA A 870 24.96 -4.32 -0.97
CA ALA A 870 26.31 -4.89 -0.85
C ALA A 870 26.84 -4.79 0.59
N GLY A 871 26.38 -3.80 1.35
CA GLY A 871 26.63 -3.64 2.78
C GLY A 871 25.65 -4.39 3.70
N GLY A 872 24.70 -5.13 3.13
CA GLY A 872 23.73 -5.95 3.87
C GLY A 872 22.40 -5.27 4.20
N GLU A 873 22.10 -4.10 3.61
CA GLU A 873 20.79 -3.45 3.68
C GLU A 873 19.83 -4.00 2.61
N SER A 874 18.58 -3.51 2.57
CA SER A 874 17.60 -3.98 1.58
C SER A 874 17.99 -3.52 0.16
N ASP A 875 17.73 -4.35 -0.84
CA ASP A 875 17.78 -4.02 -2.28
C ASP A 875 17.03 -2.72 -2.64
N GLY A 876 15.91 -2.44 -1.98
CA GLY A 876 15.15 -1.20 -2.11
C GLY A 876 15.93 0.07 -1.79
N MET A 877 17.03 -0.02 -1.04
CA MET A 877 17.90 1.10 -0.68
C MET A 877 19.08 1.28 -1.65
N ASN A 878 19.23 0.45 -2.68
CA ASN A 878 20.25 0.62 -3.70
C ASN A 878 20.03 1.93 -4.47
N THR A 879 21.10 2.67 -4.75
CA THR A 879 21.05 3.92 -5.53
C THR A 879 20.53 3.65 -6.93
N LYS A 880 19.40 4.29 -7.28
CA LYS A 880 18.69 4.04 -8.53
C LYS A 880 19.22 4.84 -9.70
N ALA A 881 19.51 6.12 -9.48
CA ALA A 881 20.05 6.98 -10.53
C ALA A 881 21.21 7.81 -9.98
N TYR A 882 22.30 7.88 -10.74
CA TYR A 882 23.49 8.62 -10.38
C TYR A 882 24.30 9.02 -11.61
N THR A 883 25.11 10.07 -11.48
CA THR A 883 26.12 10.45 -12.47
C THR A 883 27.52 10.30 -11.89
N ILE A 884 28.49 10.07 -12.76
CA ILE A 884 29.92 10.15 -12.44
C ILE A 884 30.52 11.24 -13.30
N GLU A 885 31.23 12.15 -12.65
CA GLU A 885 31.85 13.31 -13.27
C GLU A 885 33.31 13.39 -12.86
N VAL A 886 34.17 13.87 -13.76
CA VAL A 886 35.62 13.96 -13.52
C VAL A 886 36.11 15.38 -13.72
N SER A 887 37.17 15.76 -13.02
CA SER A 887 37.79 17.07 -13.13
C SER A 887 39.30 17.01 -12.91
N GLN A 888 40.02 17.89 -13.62
CA GLN A 888 41.45 18.09 -13.40
C GLN A 888 41.75 19.16 -12.34
N ASP A 889 40.84 20.12 -12.15
CA ASP A 889 41.05 21.30 -11.32
C ASP A 889 40.13 21.38 -10.09
N GLY A 890 39.09 20.53 -10.03
CA GLY A 890 38.11 20.53 -8.95
C GLY A 890 37.03 21.60 -9.10
N GLU A 891 37.04 22.37 -10.20
CA GLU A 891 36.07 23.42 -10.51
C GLU A 891 35.20 23.04 -11.70
N ASN A 892 35.81 22.51 -12.77
CA ASN A 892 35.15 22.16 -14.02
C ASN A 892 34.99 20.65 -14.10
N PHE A 893 33.75 20.17 -13.91
CA PHE A 893 33.41 18.75 -13.97
C PHE A 893 32.79 18.38 -15.32
N GLU A 894 33.27 17.29 -15.90
CA GLU A 894 32.73 16.65 -17.11
C GLU A 894 32.03 15.35 -16.74
N GLU A 895 30.77 15.18 -17.17
CA GLU A 895 30.01 13.93 -17.00
C GLU A 895 30.58 12.84 -17.91
N VAL A 896 30.97 11.72 -17.30
CA VAL A 896 31.50 10.54 -18.01
C VAL A 896 30.57 9.33 -17.95
N VAL A 897 29.66 9.29 -16.96
CA VAL A 897 28.65 8.24 -16.80
C VAL A 897 27.34 8.85 -16.31
N ASN A 898 26.23 8.34 -16.84
CA ASN A 898 24.88 8.69 -16.40
C ASN A 898 24.02 7.42 -16.32
N ILE A 899 23.70 7.00 -15.09
CA ILE A 899 22.88 5.83 -14.80
C ILE A 899 21.53 6.30 -14.27
N THR A 900 20.45 5.78 -14.85
CA THR A 900 19.07 6.20 -14.57
C THR A 900 18.26 5.14 -13.81
N ARG A 901 18.69 3.88 -13.83
CA ARG A 901 17.90 2.70 -13.41
C ARG A 901 18.73 1.55 -12.81
N ASN A 902 19.78 1.85 -12.06
CA ASN A 902 20.47 0.81 -11.32
C ASN A 902 19.53 0.15 -10.30
N SER A 903 19.59 -1.17 -10.19
CA SER A 903 18.98 -1.94 -9.09
C SER A 903 19.97 -2.90 -8.44
N ALA A 904 21.20 -2.98 -8.95
CA ALA A 904 22.20 -3.93 -8.49
C ALA A 904 22.86 -3.45 -7.19
N ALA A 905 23.20 -4.41 -6.33
CA ALA A 905 24.01 -4.20 -5.13
C ALA A 905 25.37 -3.56 -5.43
N THR A 906 25.95 -3.86 -6.61
CA THR A 906 27.25 -3.34 -7.03
C THR A 906 27.23 -2.98 -8.50
N THR A 907 27.94 -1.92 -8.86
CA THR A 907 28.09 -1.45 -10.25
C THR A 907 29.57 -1.30 -10.59
N VAL A 908 29.88 -1.47 -11.89
CA VAL A 908 31.20 -1.20 -12.48
C VAL A 908 30.94 -0.35 -13.70
N ASP A 909 31.19 0.93 -13.58
CA ASP A 909 30.93 1.92 -14.60
C ASP A 909 32.23 2.28 -15.32
N THR A 910 32.32 1.92 -16.60
CA THR A 910 33.48 2.20 -17.44
C THR A 910 33.20 3.35 -18.39
N PHE A 911 34.24 4.13 -18.68
CA PHE A 911 34.17 5.27 -19.57
C PHE A 911 35.50 5.46 -20.28
N LYS A 912 35.54 6.35 -21.27
CA LYS A 912 36.78 6.67 -22.00
C LYS A 912 37.89 7.02 -21.00
N ALA A 913 39.10 6.49 -21.19
CA ALA A 913 40.23 6.81 -20.33
C ALA A 913 40.53 8.33 -20.36
N VAL A 914 40.63 8.94 -19.19
CA VAL A 914 40.79 10.40 -19.01
C VAL A 914 41.78 10.70 -17.90
N GLU A 915 42.48 11.83 -18.01
CA GLU A 915 43.30 12.36 -16.91
C GLU A 915 42.41 13.20 -15.98
N ALA A 916 42.35 12.82 -14.71
CA ALA A 916 41.57 13.50 -13.68
C ALA A 916 42.27 13.43 -12.31
N GLN A 917 42.04 14.45 -11.48
CA GLN A 917 42.42 14.45 -10.06
C GLN A 917 41.19 14.31 -9.16
N TYR A 918 40.05 14.84 -9.58
CA TYR A 918 38.82 14.83 -8.81
C TYR A 918 37.76 13.98 -9.51
N VAL A 919 37.05 13.17 -8.74
CA VAL A 919 35.90 12.39 -9.21
C VAL A 919 34.70 12.73 -8.34
N ARG A 920 33.58 13.11 -8.96
CA ARG A 920 32.30 13.37 -8.30
C ARG A 920 31.30 12.29 -8.66
N VAL A 921 30.66 11.73 -7.64
CA VAL A 921 29.47 10.87 -7.79
C VAL A 921 28.27 11.65 -7.26
N SER A 922 27.25 11.81 -8.11
CA SER A 922 26.01 12.53 -7.74
C SER A 922 24.82 11.57 -7.81
N ALA A 923 24.30 11.15 -6.65
CA ALA A 923 23.08 10.35 -6.55
C ALA A 923 21.85 11.23 -6.82
N ILE A 924 21.29 11.09 -8.03
CA ILE A 924 20.10 11.81 -8.48
C ILE A 924 18.83 11.20 -7.89
N LYS A 925 18.76 9.86 -7.85
CA LYS A 925 17.72 9.12 -7.15
C LYS A 925 18.37 8.12 -6.19
N PRO A 926 18.36 8.40 -4.88
CA PRO A 926 19.22 7.72 -3.92
C PRO A 926 18.81 6.29 -3.60
N THR A 927 17.56 5.89 -3.90
CA THR A 927 17.00 4.57 -3.59
C THR A 927 16.04 4.08 -4.70
N GLN A 928 15.62 2.81 -4.64
CA GLN A 928 14.62 2.25 -5.56
C GLN A 928 13.21 2.79 -5.28
N ASN A 929 12.98 3.07 -4.00
CA ASN A 929 11.72 3.56 -3.48
C ASN A 929 11.77 5.10 -3.34
N SER A 930 11.11 5.61 -2.32
CA SER A 930 10.93 7.02 -2.00
C SER A 930 11.84 7.52 -0.89
N ASP A 931 12.60 6.62 -0.26
CA ASP A 931 13.58 6.99 0.75
C ASP A 931 14.57 7.97 0.13
N SER A 932 14.78 9.10 0.81
CA SER A 932 15.65 10.17 0.34
C SER A 932 17.12 9.94 0.68
N ALA A 933 17.43 8.90 1.46
CA ALA A 933 18.77 8.64 1.95
C ALA A 933 19.65 7.94 0.90
N VAL A 934 20.76 8.56 0.50
CA VAL A 934 21.82 7.87 -0.24
C VAL A 934 22.64 7.02 0.73
N ARG A 935 23.00 5.79 0.34
CA ARG A 935 23.84 4.89 1.12
C ARG A 935 24.88 4.24 0.20
N ILE A 936 26.11 4.69 0.28
CA ILE A 936 27.23 4.15 -0.50
C ILE A 936 28.25 3.56 0.45
N TYR A 937 28.49 2.26 0.33
CA TYR A 937 29.42 1.53 1.16
C TYR A 937 30.86 1.65 0.66
N GLU A 938 31.06 1.73 -0.66
CA GLU A 938 32.41 1.83 -1.22
C GLU A 938 32.36 2.44 -2.62
N ILE A 939 33.35 3.26 -2.95
CA ILE A 939 33.64 3.85 -4.27
C ILE A 939 35.11 3.62 -4.57
N GLN A 940 35.38 2.85 -5.62
CA GLN A 940 36.73 2.60 -6.10
C GLN A 940 36.93 3.27 -7.45
N VAL A 941 37.70 4.36 -7.46
CA VAL A 941 38.16 5.00 -8.70
C VAL A 941 39.36 4.22 -9.21
N ARG A 942 39.23 3.57 -10.36
CA ARG A 942 40.23 2.65 -10.89
C ARG A 942 40.93 3.20 -12.13
N GLY A 943 42.26 3.07 -12.13
CA GLY A 943 43.14 3.66 -13.13
C GLY A 943 44.59 3.18 -13.04
N LEU A 944 45.49 3.93 -13.69
CA LEU A 944 46.94 3.69 -13.66
C LEU A 944 47.58 4.40 -12.46
N GLU A 945 48.60 3.76 -11.84
CA GLU A 945 49.44 4.38 -10.79
C GLU A 945 50.28 5.56 -11.29
#